data_AF-A0A0D2VGD2-F1
#
_entry.id   AF-A0A0D2VGD2-F1
#
_cell.length_a   1.000
_cell.length_b   1.000
_cell.length_c   1.000
_cell.angle_alpha   90.00
_cell.angle_beta   90.00
_cell.angle_gamma   90.00
#
_symmetry.space_group_name_H-M   'P 1'
#
loop_
_entity.id
_entity.type
_entity.pdbx_description
1 polymer ?
#
loop_
_entity_poly.entity_id
_entity_poly.type
_entity_poly.pdbx_seq_one_letter_code
_entity_poly.pdbx_strand_id
1 'polypeptide(L)'
;MFTARCIRRALLLAAVVLTAGRLIVMPAAATVLTFRPPAVPVLANNPYFSMWSAADSPGRSWLTHANDGIQAIAGYAKVDGANFRFMGQPYQGGSQLATNPISVQVLPLSTIYTYTLGAVRMLLTYSTPALLDDDALMSAPVTYCTFELSSMDGAPHTVDLYIDHSAEVVVTYASNTSVTWDDLSTSASTILRMGASVQSGETRANEGASMRIVIALIRFALTVFSSTDDRINWGYFYLSAPKEAALVGTVNTDTNSRDAFVDGNPAPIFDTNKPRLGSDNWPVPSLRWTGLAVSPTANVTRFVTHAYDNVNTMNFFSKVLPPLWSTKIGTILTVIAQMHTNYATYMSAINARNTALVTLFDKRGSNSYTTLLSLVYRQVTASTEHAIDTTTQQHYVFMKTFATSSTNGPVNGQVNAVTTMFFASPFYLLLNPSLVPKMLLPVLKYANSETSFPYTRSWAPSHLGQWPLCTTAVPTTYDMPVEHTANMLIMITAAAQRGAPLTYLQPYWPLLTTWANYLVASLPFPTSQLFVDSYGTASANNVNLAMKGAIGVGAYSLLLSLTGNTTAAAQYMNSATSFASQILAQSFSTDHYLREKGAASTTWSLKYNLLFDRVLKLGLFADAVMTTEQTFYTPKMGAYGLPVDSTTSANGRVGEQGFVAATGTTAQFTSIFDKLFLYANTTASRLPLGDYYVVGSGANVDFRAGAFVGGLYARELLEDVRAVASTSSISARAASTVSAATASSASLASFSSASIASASSASLGSASSASIASASSESASIATLAWLTSAASAASANAAGGDDGNAAPAIIGAVVGALCLLLIILVVVLLRRRRARKTREIVADRDSACELYQIPTEVKNILASSHYDTLAKPRGSADLQSGNTEDGEAKLATTSEYELPARATHYSAIVGGSSSTSEATYASPSVSSYAALNHEPSAGGDEGAYSVLQQDLTIAPKEAGYARPERERASSQSSGTGDNDYAALSHQ
;
A
#
# COMPACT_ATOMS: atom_id res chain seq x y z
N MET A 1 25.91 -44.84 38.93
CA MET A 1 25.67 -43.40 39.25
C MET A 1 26.50 -42.42 38.42
N PHE A 2 27.74 -42.73 38.04
CA PHE A 2 28.60 -41.82 37.26
C PHE A 2 28.11 -41.62 35.80
N THR A 3 27.66 -42.68 35.14
CA THR A 3 27.11 -42.68 33.78
C THR A 3 25.81 -41.86 33.64
N ALA A 4 24.94 -41.88 34.64
CA ALA A 4 23.69 -41.10 34.62
C ALA A 4 23.92 -39.57 34.76
N ARG A 5 25.00 -39.16 35.46
CA ARG A 5 25.39 -37.75 35.57
C ARG A 5 26.04 -37.22 34.28
N CYS A 6 26.80 -38.06 33.57
CA CYS A 6 27.36 -37.72 32.26
C CYS A 6 26.28 -37.58 31.19
N ILE A 7 25.26 -38.45 31.18
CA ILE A 7 24.14 -38.38 30.24
C ILE A 7 23.26 -37.14 30.52
N ARG A 8 22.99 -36.80 31.79
CA ARG A 8 22.29 -35.55 32.14
C ARG A 8 23.06 -34.30 31.73
N ARG A 9 24.39 -34.27 31.92
CA ARG A 9 25.23 -33.13 31.48
C ARG A 9 25.33 -33.03 29.96
N ALA A 10 25.38 -34.15 29.24
CA ALA A 10 25.36 -34.18 27.78
C ALA A 10 24.00 -33.75 27.20
N LEU A 11 22.89 -34.15 27.83
CA LEU A 11 21.54 -33.72 27.45
C LEU A 11 21.28 -32.24 27.79
N LEU A 12 21.84 -31.73 28.90
CA LEU A 12 21.81 -30.29 29.22
C LEU A 12 22.68 -29.47 28.28
N LEU A 13 23.86 -29.96 27.88
CA LEU A 13 24.69 -29.31 26.86
C LEU A 13 24.01 -29.35 25.48
N ALA A 14 23.37 -30.46 25.11
CA ALA A 14 22.61 -30.57 23.87
C ALA A 14 21.38 -29.65 23.88
N ALA A 15 20.68 -29.52 25.02
CA ALA A 15 19.57 -28.59 25.18
C ALA A 15 20.00 -27.12 25.14
N VAL A 16 21.18 -26.78 25.69
CA VAL A 16 21.76 -25.43 25.62
C VAL A 16 22.29 -25.10 24.22
N VAL A 17 22.82 -26.07 23.48
CA VAL A 17 23.23 -25.91 22.07
C VAL A 17 22.03 -25.84 21.13
N LEU A 18 20.90 -26.48 21.47
CA LEU A 18 19.63 -26.37 20.73
C LEU A 18 18.84 -25.09 21.03
N THR A 19 19.09 -24.41 22.15
CA THR A 19 18.43 -23.13 22.50
C THR A 19 19.30 -21.89 22.24
N ALA A 20 20.63 -21.99 22.24
CA ALA A 20 21.54 -20.87 21.97
C ALA A 20 21.94 -20.69 20.49
N GLY A 21 21.29 -21.41 19.57
CA GLY A 21 21.74 -21.51 18.17
C GLY A 21 20.64 -21.52 17.13
N ARG A 22 19.47 -20.93 17.38
CA ARG A 22 18.63 -20.46 16.27
C ARG A 22 19.07 -19.05 15.92
N LEU A 23 20.25 -18.96 15.29
CA LEU A 23 20.47 -17.86 14.35
C LEU A 23 19.39 -18.06 13.30
N ILE A 24 18.31 -17.27 13.39
CA ILE A 24 17.37 -17.14 12.29
C ILE A 24 18.25 -16.57 11.16
N VAL A 25 18.70 -17.45 10.28
CA VAL A 25 19.26 -17.03 8.99
C VAL A 25 18.05 -16.50 8.23
N MET A 26 17.69 -15.25 8.51
CA MET A 26 16.86 -14.49 7.60
C MET A 26 17.57 -14.54 6.25
N PRO A 27 16.86 -14.73 5.13
CA PRO A 27 17.45 -14.57 3.82
C PRO A 27 17.72 -13.08 3.60
N ALA A 28 18.72 -12.53 4.31
CA ALA A 28 19.20 -11.17 4.14
C ALA A 28 19.96 -10.99 2.81
N ALA A 29 20.02 -12.02 1.96
CA ALA A 29 20.88 -12.05 0.78
C ALA A 29 20.24 -11.55 -0.52
N ALA A 30 18.92 -11.30 -0.57
CA ALA A 30 18.24 -10.93 -1.82
C ALA A 30 17.77 -9.46 -1.91
N THR A 31 17.62 -8.76 -0.77
CA THR A 31 17.36 -7.30 -0.78
C THR A 31 18.67 -6.52 -0.72
N VAL A 32 18.71 -5.35 -1.36
CA VAL A 32 19.90 -4.48 -1.37
C VAL A 32 20.02 -3.75 -0.04
N LEU A 33 21.03 -4.08 0.78
CA LEU A 33 21.20 -3.50 2.12
C LEU A 33 21.52 -1.99 2.12
N THR A 34 22.08 -1.47 1.03
CA THR A 34 22.37 -0.03 0.85
C THR A 34 21.19 0.74 0.26
N PHE A 35 20.04 0.09 0.09
CA PHE A 35 18.86 0.74 -0.47
C PHE A 35 18.35 1.82 0.47
N ARG A 36 18.20 3.02 -0.06
CA ARG A 36 17.62 4.17 0.61
C ARG A 36 16.18 4.35 0.11
N PRO A 37 15.16 3.84 0.81
CA PRO A 37 13.78 4.05 0.38
C PRO A 37 13.42 5.54 0.42
N PRO A 38 12.47 6.00 -0.44
CA PRO A 38 12.06 7.40 -0.47
C PRO A 38 11.30 7.80 0.81
N ALA A 39 10.50 6.87 1.35
CA ALA A 39 10.04 6.86 2.73
C ALA A 39 9.92 5.42 3.24
N VAL A 40 10.21 5.20 4.51
CA VAL A 40 10.19 3.87 5.15
C VAL A 40 8.79 3.61 5.73
N PRO A 41 8.11 2.50 5.41
CA PRO A 41 6.85 2.13 6.06
C PRO A 41 7.09 1.74 7.53
N VAL A 42 6.59 2.54 8.47
CA VAL A 42 6.72 2.27 9.91
C VAL A 42 5.46 1.61 10.45
N LEU A 43 4.31 2.30 10.39
CA LEU A 43 2.99 1.77 10.75
C LEU A 43 2.08 1.87 9.52
N ALA A 44 1.98 0.82 8.70
CA ALA A 44 1.22 0.86 7.44
C ALA A 44 0.15 -0.23 7.44
N ASN A 45 -1.00 0.06 8.07
CA ASN A 45 -2.09 -0.90 8.25
C ASN A 45 -3.24 -0.69 7.26
N ASN A 46 -3.78 0.53 7.23
CA ASN A 46 -4.94 0.92 6.42
C ASN A 46 -4.87 2.43 6.12
N PRO A 47 -5.82 2.99 5.34
CA PRO A 47 -5.75 4.39 4.92
C PRO A 47 -5.80 5.44 6.03
N TYR A 48 -6.13 5.06 7.27
CA TYR A 48 -6.20 5.95 8.43
C TYR A 48 -4.95 5.84 9.31
N PHE A 49 -4.40 4.63 9.45
CA PHE A 49 -3.26 4.29 10.28
C PHE A 49 -2.05 3.91 9.40
N SER A 50 -1.53 4.93 8.71
CA SER A 50 -0.49 4.85 7.67
C SER A 50 0.63 5.89 7.88
N MET A 51 1.63 5.54 8.69
CA MET A 51 2.77 6.37 9.08
C MET A 51 4.08 5.93 8.43
N TRP A 52 4.82 6.92 7.95
CA TRP A 52 6.02 6.75 7.15
C TRP A 52 7.17 7.60 7.69
N SER A 53 8.39 7.08 7.61
CA SER A 53 9.60 7.85 7.89
C SER A 53 10.16 8.41 6.60
N ALA A 54 10.03 9.72 6.41
CA ALA A 54 10.54 10.47 5.28
C ALA A 54 12.03 10.85 5.43
N ALA A 55 12.77 10.31 6.40
CA ALA A 55 14.16 10.70 6.67
C ALA A 55 15.10 9.50 6.72
N ASP A 56 16.34 9.72 6.29
CA ASP A 56 17.41 8.73 6.45
C ASP A 56 17.84 8.63 7.93
N SER A 57 17.61 9.71 8.68
CA SER A 57 17.79 9.80 10.12
C SER A 57 16.43 9.96 10.81
N PRO A 58 15.71 8.87 11.14
CA PRO A 58 14.41 8.93 11.81
C PRO A 58 14.44 9.65 13.17
N GLY A 59 15.58 9.69 13.88
CA GLY A 59 15.76 10.48 15.11
C GLY A 59 15.90 12.00 14.89
N ARG A 60 15.72 12.49 13.66
CA ARG A 60 15.81 13.92 13.27
C ARG A 60 14.59 14.40 12.48
N SER A 61 13.55 13.59 12.35
CA SER A 61 12.28 14.01 11.75
C SER A 61 11.12 13.36 12.48
N TRP A 62 9.94 13.95 12.37
CA TRP A 62 8.72 13.25 12.74
C TRP A 62 8.32 12.23 11.68
N LEU A 63 7.57 11.22 12.11
CA LEU A 63 6.80 10.41 11.17
C LEU A 63 5.64 11.24 10.65
N THR A 64 5.28 10.99 9.40
CA THR A 64 4.13 11.61 8.76
C THR A 64 3.16 10.55 8.28
N HIS A 65 1.88 10.91 8.29
CA HIS A 65 0.87 10.18 7.58
C HIS A 65 1.16 10.21 6.06
N ALA A 66 0.57 9.30 5.29
CA ALA A 66 0.67 9.24 3.83
C ALA A 66 0.36 10.56 3.09
N ASN A 67 -0.33 11.50 3.73
CA ASN A 67 -0.66 12.83 3.22
C ASN A 67 0.23 13.97 3.76
N ASP A 68 1.34 13.66 4.43
CA ASP A 68 2.29 14.57 5.09
C ASP A 68 1.86 15.12 6.45
N GLY A 69 0.63 14.85 6.92
CA GLY A 69 0.20 15.25 8.26
C GLY A 69 1.09 14.60 9.32
N ILE A 70 1.65 15.37 10.25
CA ILE A 70 2.50 14.84 11.32
C ILE A 70 1.68 13.87 12.18
N GLN A 71 2.29 12.71 12.47
CA GLN A 71 1.81 11.75 13.48
C GLN A 71 3.02 11.37 14.33
N ALA A 72 3.37 12.23 15.29
CA ALA A 72 4.66 12.18 15.95
C ALA A 72 4.82 10.97 16.88
N ILE A 73 5.92 10.24 16.69
CA ILE A 73 6.46 9.24 17.61
C ILE A 73 7.81 9.74 18.08
N ALA A 74 8.05 9.74 19.40
CA ALA A 74 9.38 9.92 19.96
C ALA A 74 9.89 8.62 20.57
N GLY A 75 11.18 8.32 20.34
CA GLY A 75 11.82 7.10 20.82
C GLY A 75 13.22 7.37 21.33
N TYR A 76 13.48 6.98 22.59
CA TYR A 76 14.75 7.17 23.27
C TYR A 76 15.26 5.89 23.92
N ALA A 77 16.58 5.78 24.02
CA ALA A 77 17.26 4.75 24.78
C ALA A 77 18.34 5.39 25.66
N LYS A 78 18.59 4.84 26.84
CA LYS A 78 19.69 5.25 27.72
C LYS A 78 20.58 4.03 27.98
N VAL A 79 21.83 4.05 27.53
CA VAL A 79 22.79 2.94 27.70
C VAL A 79 23.89 3.40 28.63
N ASP A 80 24.02 2.74 29.78
CA ASP A 80 25.01 3.07 30.83
C ASP A 80 25.05 4.57 31.18
N GLY A 81 23.87 5.20 31.22
CA GLY A 81 23.70 6.62 31.52
C GLY A 81 23.75 7.56 30.30
N ALA A 82 24.21 7.10 29.14
CA ALA A 82 24.25 7.91 27.91
C ALA A 82 22.92 7.85 27.14
N ASN A 83 22.37 9.00 26.78
CA ASN A 83 21.09 9.12 26.07
C ASN A 83 21.25 9.06 24.54
N PHE A 84 20.34 8.35 23.88
CA PHE A 84 20.24 8.24 22.44
C PHE A 84 18.78 8.41 22.01
N ARG A 85 18.54 9.19 20.96
CA ARG A 85 17.22 9.33 20.33
C ARG A 85 17.23 8.62 18.98
N PHE A 86 16.41 7.60 18.83
CA PHE A 86 16.34 6.78 17.62
C PHE A 86 15.12 7.11 16.74
N MET A 87 14.12 7.82 17.26
CA MET A 87 12.91 8.20 16.50
C MET A 87 12.38 9.57 16.95
N GLY A 88 11.90 10.36 16.00
CA GLY A 88 11.25 11.65 16.26
C GLY A 88 12.21 12.84 16.28
N GLN A 89 11.65 14.05 16.24
CA GLN A 89 12.39 15.30 16.34
C GLN A 89 11.88 16.22 17.48
N PRO A 90 11.76 15.72 18.72
CA PRO A 90 11.44 16.57 19.86
C PRO A 90 12.52 17.63 20.08
N TYR A 91 12.12 18.76 20.65
CA TYR A 91 13.07 19.78 21.12
C TYR A 91 13.89 19.27 22.31
N GLN A 92 13.26 18.44 23.16
CA GLN A 92 13.81 17.90 24.40
C GLN A 92 15.08 17.06 24.16
N GLY A 93 16.14 17.40 24.89
CA GLY A 93 17.47 16.81 24.77
C GLY A 93 18.35 17.35 23.63
N GLY A 94 17.82 18.22 22.76
CA GLY A 94 18.57 18.83 21.67
C GLY A 94 18.93 17.88 20.51
N SER A 95 19.57 18.42 19.47
CA SER A 95 19.90 17.69 18.23
C SER A 95 21.06 16.69 18.36
N GLN A 96 21.79 16.72 19.49
CA GLN A 96 22.97 15.90 19.74
C GLN A 96 22.62 14.46 20.14
N LEU A 97 21.44 14.22 20.69
CA LEU A 97 21.00 12.85 21.06
C LEU A 97 20.63 12.01 19.85
N ALA A 98 20.31 12.63 18.72
CA ALA A 98 19.80 11.95 17.55
C ALA A 98 20.84 10.99 16.96
N THR A 99 20.49 9.71 16.93
CA THR A 99 21.33 8.62 16.44
C THR A 99 20.78 8.09 15.13
N ASN A 100 21.65 7.96 14.14
CA ASN A 100 21.28 7.42 12.83
C ASN A 100 21.36 5.89 12.86
N PRO A 101 20.43 5.18 12.20
CA PRO A 101 20.59 3.76 11.97
C PRO A 101 21.82 3.51 11.09
N ILE A 102 22.56 2.44 11.36
CA ILE A 102 23.66 1.99 10.49
C ILE A 102 23.14 1.22 9.27
N SER A 103 21.91 0.71 9.33
CA SER A 103 21.21 0.11 8.19
C SER A 103 19.69 0.13 8.40
N VAL A 104 18.97 0.20 7.28
CA VAL A 104 17.51 0.03 7.23
C VAL A 104 17.20 -1.08 6.24
N GLN A 105 16.44 -2.09 6.66
CA GLN A 105 15.97 -3.16 5.79
C GLN A 105 14.45 -3.15 5.73
N VAL A 106 13.90 -3.03 4.53
CA VAL A 106 12.45 -3.14 4.29
C VAL A 106 12.16 -4.52 3.69
N LEU A 107 11.40 -5.31 4.44
CA LEU A 107 10.82 -6.58 4.04
C LEU A 107 9.31 -6.38 3.83
N PRO A 108 8.63 -7.31 3.13
CA PRO A 108 7.21 -7.18 2.83
C PRO A 108 6.34 -6.82 4.04
N LEU A 109 6.55 -7.49 5.18
CA LEU A 109 5.76 -7.31 6.41
C LEU A 109 6.52 -6.62 7.54
N SER A 110 7.79 -6.30 7.34
CA SER A 110 8.66 -5.78 8.42
C SER A 110 9.61 -4.69 7.95
N THR A 111 9.87 -3.72 8.82
CA THR A 111 10.97 -2.76 8.68
C THR A 111 11.93 -2.96 9.83
N ILE A 112 13.22 -3.10 9.54
CA ILE A 112 14.27 -3.33 10.54
C ILE A 112 15.26 -2.17 10.47
N TYR A 113 15.34 -1.38 11.53
CA TYR A 113 16.42 -0.42 11.75
C TYR A 113 17.48 -1.07 12.64
N THR A 114 18.75 -0.94 12.26
CA THR A 114 19.87 -1.36 13.12
C THR A 114 20.59 -0.13 13.64
N TYR A 115 20.75 -0.03 14.96
CA TYR A 115 21.45 1.06 15.64
C TYR A 115 22.65 0.54 16.43
N THR A 116 23.65 1.40 16.57
CA THR A 116 24.71 1.28 17.58
C THR A 116 24.50 2.38 18.60
N LEU A 117 24.23 1.99 19.85
CA LEU A 117 23.95 2.85 20.99
C LEU A 117 25.09 2.71 22.00
N GLY A 118 26.24 3.33 21.69
CA GLY A 118 27.48 3.07 22.41
C GLY A 118 27.94 1.62 22.18
N ALA A 119 28.11 0.86 23.26
CA ALA A 119 28.52 -0.56 23.23
C ALA A 119 27.36 -1.55 23.05
N VAL A 120 26.12 -1.06 22.90
CA VAL A 120 24.94 -1.90 22.66
C VAL A 120 24.46 -1.76 21.23
N ARG A 121 24.19 -2.88 20.57
CA ARG A 121 23.45 -2.92 19.29
C ARG A 121 21.97 -3.09 19.57
N MET A 122 21.15 -2.27 18.91
CA MET A 122 19.69 -2.39 18.92
C MET A 122 19.15 -2.69 17.53
N LEU A 123 18.39 -3.79 17.39
CA LEU A 123 17.50 -4.00 16.25
C LEU A 123 16.11 -3.49 16.63
N LEU A 124 15.64 -2.45 15.95
CA LEU A 124 14.29 -1.91 16.09
C LEU A 124 13.45 -2.40 14.89
N THR A 125 12.55 -3.33 15.16
CA THR A 125 11.76 -3.99 14.12
C THR A 125 10.28 -3.63 14.23
N TYR A 126 9.73 -2.98 13.20
CA TYR A 126 8.30 -2.81 13.03
C TYR A 126 7.75 -3.99 12.21
N SER A 127 6.74 -4.69 12.71
CA SER A 127 6.14 -5.84 12.02
C SER A 127 4.62 -5.79 12.06
N THR A 128 4.03 -5.75 10.87
CA THR A 128 2.57 -5.69 10.67
C THR A 128 2.11 -7.05 10.13
N PRO A 129 1.13 -7.72 10.76
CA PRO A 129 0.64 -9.02 10.28
C PRO A 129 -0.32 -8.86 9.09
N ALA A 130 0.11 -8.16 8.04
CA ALA A 130 -0.62 -7.94 6.77
C ALA A 130 -0.60 -9.20 5.88
N LEU A 131 -1.06 -10.33 6.44
CA LEU A 131 -1.13 -11.64 5.82
C LEU A 131 -2.38 -11.73 4.94
N LEU A 132 -2.24 -11.57 3.62
CA LEU A 132 -3.38 -11.57 2.69
C LEU A 132 -4.23 -12.85 2.73
N ASP A 133 -3.70 -13.94 3.25
CA ASP A 133 -4.34 -15.24 3.43
C ASP A 133 -5.11 -15.38 4.76
N ASP A 134 -4.99 -14.42 5.67
CA ASP A 134 -5.77 -14.34 6.92
C ASP A 134 -6.53 -13.01 6.95
N ASP A 135 -7.77 -13.02 6.44
CA ASP A 135 -8.62 -11.83 6.36
C ASP A 135 -8.85 -11.17 7.74
N ALA A 136 -8.91 -11.96 8.81
CA ALA A 136 -9.17 -11.44 10.15
C ALA A 136 -7.96 -10.67 10.68
N LEU A 137 -6.78 -11.28 10.60
CA LEU A 137 -5.55 -10.65 11.10
C LEU A 137 -5.07 -9.51 10.20
N MET A 138 -5.22 -9.63 8.88
CA MET A 138 -4.88 -8.57 7.94
C MET A 138 -5.79 -7.33 8.09
N SER A 139 -7.05 -7.54 8.48
CA SER A 139 -7.94 -6.41 8.81
C SER A 139 -7.65 -5.80 10.18
N ALA A 140 -6.93 -6.48 11.07
CA ALA A 140 -6.64 -5.98 12.41
C ALA A 140 -5.53 -4.89 12.37
N PRO A 141 -5.82 -3.65 12.80
CA PRO A 141 -4.91 -2.51 12.64
C PRO A 141 -3.87 -2.46 13.78
N VAL A 142 -2.98 -3.45 13.82
CA VAL A 142 -1.98 -3.61 14.88
C VAL A 142 -0.59 -3.84 14.29
N THR A 143 0.43 -3.20 14.87
CA THR A 143 1.83 -3.37 14.47
C THR A 143 2.71 -3.54 15.70
N TYR A 144 3.55 -4.58 15.70
CA TYR A 144 4.60 -4.74 16.69
C TYR A 144 5.71 -3.73 16.45
N CYS A 145 6.25 -3.16 17.52
CA CYS A 145 7.55 -2.51 17.55
C CYS A 145 8.42 -3.29 18.54
N THR A 146 9.39 -4.03 18.02
CA THR A 146 10.28 -4.92 18.78
C THR A 146 11.65 -4.30 18.93
N PHE A 147 12.16 -4.25 20.16
CA PHE A 147 13.51 -3.89 20.53
C PHE A 147 14.29 -5.17 20.84
N GLU A 148 15.35 -5.45 20.09
CA GLU A 148 16.32 -6.50 20.42
C GLU A 148 17.68 -5.87 20.71
N LEU A 149 18.15 -6.02 21.95
CA LEU A 149 19.38 -5.42 22.48
C LEU A 149 20.46 -6.49 22.65
N SER A 150 21.68 -6.19 22.23
CA SER A 150 22.83 -7.10 22.35
C SER A 150 24.12 -6.32 22.66
N SER A 151 24.96 -6.86 23.55
CA SER A 151 26.31 -6.30 23.80
C SER A 151 27.19 -6.49 22.56
N MET A 152 27.98 -5.47 22.22
CA MET A 152 28.94 -5.50 21.11
C MET A 152 30.39 -5.71 21.60
N ASP A 153 30.68 -5.44 22.87
CA ASP A 153 32.02 -5.52 23.47
C ASP A 153 32.19 -6.72 24.41
N GLY A 154 31.13 -7.50 24.65
CA GLY A 154 31.14 -8.64 25.57
C GLY A 154 31.09 -8.23 27.05
N ALA A 155 30.75 -6.98 27.37
CA ALA A 155 30.49 -6.51 28.72
C ALA A 155 28.98 -6.48 29.05
N PRO A 156 28.60 -6.54 30.33
CA PRO A 156 27.23 -6.26 30.74
C PRO A 156 26.92 -4.77 30.64
N HIS A 157 25.71 -4.43 30.18
CA HIS A 157 25.21 -3.05 30.09
C HIS A 157 23.82 -2.93 30.71
N THR A 158 23.49 -1.71 31.15
CA THR A 158 22.13 -1.36 31.59
C THR A 158 21.47 -0.45 30.56
N VAL A 159 20.26 -0.81 30.14
CA VAL A 159 19.50 -0.08 29.13
C VAL A 159 18.13 0.34 29.65
N ASP A 160 17.80 1.61 29.50
CA ASP A 160 16.43 2.12 29.61
C ASP A 160 15.88 2.36 28.20
N LEU A 161 14.58 2.12 28.00
CA LEU A 161 13.89 2.34 26.72
C LEU A 161 12.65 3.20 26.95
N TYR A 162 12.36 4.09 26.01
CA TYR A 162 11.17 4.95 26.02
C TYR A 162 10.59 5.08 24.63
N ILE A 163 9.26 5.04 24.54
CA ILE A 163 8.51 5.36 23.33
C ILE A 163 7.20 6.08 23.69
N ASP A 164 6.85 7.12 22.94
CA ASP A 164 5.58 7.83 23.05
C ASP A 164 4.95 8.12 21.69
N HIS A 165 3.67 8.52 21.74
CA HIS A 165 2.95 9.02 20.58
C HIS A 165 2.24 10.33 20.93
N SER A 166 2.32 11.36 20.07
CA SER A 166 1.54 12.59 20.28
C SER A 166 0.06 12.40 19.97
N ALA A 167 -0.76 13.29 20.53
CA ALA A 167 -2.20 13.36 20.27
C ALA A 167 -2.57 13.49 18.77
N GLU A 168 -1.65 13.91 17.90
CA GLU A 168 -1.86 14.01 16.44
C GLU A 168 -2.24 12.69 15.78
N VAL A 169 -2.00 11.56 16.44
CA VAL A 169 -2.43 10.24 15.94
C VAL A 169 -3.95 10.07 15.92
N VAL A 170 -4.67 10.74 16.82
CA VAL A 170 -6.13 10.57 16.98
C VAL A 170 -6.94 11.77 16.51
N VAL A 171 -6.29 12.81 15.99
CA VAL A 171 -6.93 14.02 15.47
C VAL A 171 -6.24 14.54 14.23
N THR A 172 -7.03 15.00 13.28
CA THR A 172 -6.61 15.72 12.08
C THR A 172 -6.01 17.08 12.44
N TYR A 173 -6.70 17.85 13.30
CA TYR A 173 -6.29 19.21 13.68
C TYR A 173 -6.19 19.33 15.21
N ALA A 174 -4.98 19.11 15.74
CA ALA A 174 -4.72 19.14 17.18
C ALA A 174 -5.01 20.52 17.83
N SER A 175 -5.06 21.60 17.05
CA SER A 175 -5.36 22.96 17.51
C SER A 175 -6.84 23.22 17.78
N ASN A 176 -7.75 22.38 17.28
CA ASN A 176 -9.19 22.61 17.41
C ASN A 176 -9.98 21.39 17.92
N THR A 177 -9.33 20.23 18.01
CA THR A 177 -9.98 18.99 18.45
C THR A 177 -9.43 18.56 19.80
N SER A 178 -10.34 18.41 20.77
CA SER A 178 -9.98 17.90 22.09
C SER A 178 -9.84 16.39 22.09
N VAL A 179 -8.92 15.89 22.91
CA VAL A 179 -8.62 14.48 23.11
C VAL A 179 -8.87 14.05 24.55
N THR A 180 -9.16 12.77 24.73
CA THR A 180 -9.27 12.08 26.01
C THR A 180 -8.36 10.86 26.01
N TRP A 181 -7.95 10.39 27.19
CA TRP A 181 -7.04 9.26 27.33
C TRP A 181 -7.29 8.48 28.61
N ASP A 182 -7.03 7.18 28.62
CA ASP A 182 -7.30 6.29 29.74
C ASP A 182 -6.18 5.26 29.91
N ASP A 183 -5.94 4.86 31.15
CA ASP A 183 -5.17 3.66 31.46
C ASP A 183 -6.14 2.47 31.53
N LEU A 184 -5.98 1.54 30.61
CA LEU A 184 -6.78 0.31 30.49
C LEU A 184 -5.93 -0.93 30.83
N SER A 185 -4.84 -0.74 31.58
CA SER A 185 -3.94 -1.80 31.99
C SER A 185 -4.69 -2.90 32.75
N THR A 186 -4.27 -4.14 32.49
CA THR A 186 -4.76 -5.35 33.15
C THR A 186 -3.63 -6.00 33.95
N SER A 187 -3.91 -7.12 34.61
CA SER A 187 -2.85 -7.94 35.23
C SER A 187 -1.85 -8.50 34.21
N ALA A 188 -2.25 -8.64 32.94
CA ALA A 188 -1.43 -9.24 31.88
C ALA A 188 -0.79 -8.21 30.94
N SER A 189 -1.29 -6.97 30.87
CA SER A 189 -0.81 -5.97 29.92
C SER A 189 -0.86 -4.55 30.49
N THR A 190 0.13 -3.73 30.15
CA THR A 190 0.07 -2.28 30.31
C THR A 190 -0.54 -1.67 29.05
N ILE A 191 -1.65 -0.95 29.14
CA ILE A 191 -2.42 -0.46 27.98
C ILE A 191 -2.81 1.00 28.19
N LEU A 192 -2.34 1.88 27.33
CA LEU A 192 -2.74 3.28 27.30
C LEU A 192 -3.59 3.53 26.07
N ARG A 193 -4.74 4.19 26.25
CA ARG A 193 -5.65 4.58 25.18
C ARG A 193 -5.70 6.09 25.05
N MET A 194 -5.79 6.59 23.81
CA MET A 194 -6.12 7.98 23.51
C MET A 194 -7.14 8.03 22.36
N GLY A 195 -7.98 9.07 22.32
CA GLY A 195 -8.95 9.28 21.24
C GLY A 195 -9.50 10.72 21.25
N ALA A 196 -10.15 11.14 20.17
CA ALA A 196 -10.91 12.39 20.18
C ALA A 196 -11.99 12.35 21.28
N SER A 197 -12.18 13.46 22.01
CA SER A 197 -13.18 13.52 23.08
C SER A 197 -14.61 13.46 22.54
N VAL A 198 -14.81 13.95 21.31
CA VAL A 198 -16.04 13.79 20.53
C VAL A 198 -15.74 12.83 19.39
N GLN A 199 -16.34 11.65 19.46
CA GLN A 199 -16.24 10.64 18.42
C GLN A 199 -17.10 11.06 17.22
N SER A 200 -16.51 11.83 16.30
CA SER A 200 -17.23 12.40 15.14
C SER A 200 -17.78 11.36 14.15
N GLY A 201 -17.47 10.07 14.34
CA GLY A 201 -18.01 8.92 13.60
C GLY A 201 -19.09 8.11 14.33
N GLU A 202 -19.56 8.56 15.50
CA GLU A 202 -20.56 7.86 16.31
C GLU A 202 -21.88 8.65 16.31
N THR A 203 -22.79 8.34 15.38
CA THR A 203 -24.21 8.63 15.60
C THR A 203 -24.69 7.74 16.75
N ARG A 204 -24.82 8.31 17.96
CA ARG A 204 -25.60 7.70 19.03
C ARG A 204 -26.97 7.31 18.47
N ALA A 205 -27.24 6.02 18.44
CA ALA A 205 -28.42 5.44 17.82
C ALA A 205 -29.75 5.75 18.54
N ASN A 206 -29.76 6.55 19.61
CA ASN A 206 -30.96 6.84 20.37
C ASN A 206 -30.99 8.33 20.77
N GLU A 207 -31.48 9.18 19.88
CA GLU A 207 -32.24 10.41 20.21
C GLU A 207 -32.66 11.08 18.88
N GLY A 208 -33.97 11.19 18.65
CA GLY A 208 -34.52 11.69 17.40
C GLY A 208 -34.20 13.18 17.16
N ALA A 209 -33.55 13.48 16.03
CA ALA A 209 -33.81 14.68 15.20
C ALA A 209 -32.94 14.64 13.94
N SER A 210 -33.50 14.08 12.87
CA SER A 210 -32.91 13.86 11.54
C SER A 210 -32.43 15.12 10.81
N MET A 211 -32.59 16.33 11.38
CA MET A 211 -32.06 17.58 10.83
C MET A 211 -30.69 18.00 11.39
N ARG A 212 -30.33 17.60 12.63
CA ARG A 212 -29.02 17.96 13.23
C ARG A 212 -27.90 17.06 12.74
N ILE A 213 -28.21 15.80 12.43
CA ILE A 213 -27.29 14.83 11.80
C ILE A 213 -26.92 15.30 10.39
N VAL A 214 -27.89 15.81 9.63
CA VAL A 214 -27.65 16.34 8.28
C VAL A 214 -26.85 17.63 8.34
N ILE A 215 -27.10 18.55 9.27
CA ILE A 215 -26.29 19.78 9.43
C ILE A 215 -24.89 19.48 9.99
N ALA A 216 -24.73 18.49 10.87
CA ALA A 216 -23.42 18.06 11.35
C ALA A 216 -22.63 17.34 10.25
N LEU A 217 -23.26 16.44 9.47
CA LEU A 217 -22.64 15.80 8.30
C LEU A 217 -22.35 16.80 7.18
N ILE A 218 -23.21 17.80 6.96
CA ILE A 218 -23.00 18.85 5.97
C ILE A 218 -21.94 19.85 6.44
N ARG A 219 -21.89 20.27 7.71
CA ARG A 219 -20.80 21.11 8.24
C ARG A 219 -19.48 20.32 8.36
N PHE A 220 -19.51 19.04 8.70
CA PHE A 220 -18.36 18.14 8.73
C PHE A 220 -17.85 17.87 7.30
N ALA A 221 -18.74 17.63 6.34
CA ALA A 221 -18.36 17.42 4.95
C ALA A 221 -17.95 18.70 4.22
N LEU A 222 -18.52 19.85 4.55
CA LEU A 222 -18.17 21.13 3.92
C LEU A 222 -16.94 21.81 4.53
N THR A 223 -16.54 21.47 5.77
CA THR A 223 -15.41 22.15 6.44
C THR A 223 -14.22 21.24 6.77
N VAL A 224 -14.36 19.91 6.74
CA VAL A 224 -13.30 18.96 7.18
C VAL A 224 -12.88 17.94 6.10
N PHE A 225 -13.70 17.66 5.08
CA PHE A 225 -13.29 16.84 3.93
C PHE A 225 -12.82 17.69 2.75
N SER A 226 -11.89 18.63 2.98
CA SER A 226 -11.00 19.02 1.88
C SER A 226 -10.10 17.82 1.60
N SER A 227 -9.88 17.49 0.33
CA SER A 227 -9.14 16.33 -0.19
C SER A 227 -7.66 16.23 0.24
N THR A 228 -7.27 16.89 1.32
CA THR A 228 -5.91 17.01 1.82
C THR A 228 -5.68 16.20 3.09
N ASP A 229 -6.64 16.07 4.02
CA ASP A 229 -6.25 15.69 5.39
C ASP A 229 -6.50 14.24 5.84
N ASP A 230 -7.22 13.39 5.10
CA ASP A 230 -7.22 11.90 5.07
C ASP A 230 -7.16 11.05 6.37
N ARG A 231 -7.01 11.68 7.53
CA ARG A 231 -6.85 11.23 8.91
C ARG A 231 -8.20 11.41 9.62
N ILE A 232 -8.41 10.64 10.67
CA ILE A 232 -9.72 10.53 11.32
C ILE A 232 -9.74 11.23 12.66
N ASN A 233 -10.86 11.90 12.96
CA ASN A 233 -11.18 12.49 14.27
C ASN A 233 -12.14 11.57 15.07
N TRP A 234 -11.99 10.26 14.91
CA TRP A 234 -12.76 9.24 15.62
C TRP A 234 -11.91 7.99 15.80
N GLY A 235 -12.41 7.07 16.61
CA GLY A 235 -11.68 5.89 17.03
C GLY A 235 -10.70 6.18 18.17
N TYR A 236 -9.87 5.18 18.44
CA TYR A 236 -8.96 5.19 19.56
C TYR A 236 -7.61 4.58 19.19
N PHE A 237 -6.53 5.29 19.49
CA PHE A 237 -5.18 4.76 19.47
C PHE A 237 -4.86 4.05 20.79
N TYR A 238 -4.10 2.95 20.70
CA TYR A 238 -3.63 2.18 21.83
C TYR A 238 -2.11 1.97 21.71
N LEU A 239 -1.40 2.30 22.78
CA LEU A 239 0.00 1.94 22.98
C LEU A 239 0.07 0.95 24.14
N SER A 240 0.58 -0.24 23.90
CA SER A 240 0.57 -1.29 24.93
C SER A 240 1.75 -2.26 24.87
N ALA A 241 2.00 -2.95 25.97
CA ALA A 241 3.01 -4.00 26.08
C ALA A 241 2.61 -5.04 27.14
N PRO A 242 3.19 -6.26 27.13
CA PRO A 242 3.02 -7.22 28.22
C PRO A 242 3.39 -6.60 29.57
N LYS A 243 2.65 -6.97 30.63
CA LYS A 243 2.93 -6.45 31.97
C LYS A 243 4.27 -6.96 32.47
N GLU A 244 5.12 -6.05 32.94
CA GLU A 244 6.42 -6.36 33.54
C GLU A 244 6.72 -5.40 34.69
N ALA A 245 7.52 -5.84 35.67
CA ALA A 245 7.91 -5.00 36.81
C ALA A 245 8.76 -3.79 36.39
N ALA A 246 9.60 -3.94 35.37
CA ALA A 246 10.47 -2.89 34.86
C ALA A 246 9.77 -1.88 33.94
N LEU A 247 8.50 -2.14 33.59
CA LEU A 247 7.72 -1.34 32.64
C LEU A 247 6.76 -0.40 33.38
N VAL A 248 6.82 0.88 33.04
CA VAL A 248 5.85 1.90 33.47
C VAL A 248 5.17 2.48 32.23
N GLY A 249 3.84 2.61 32.30
CA GLY A 249 3.05 3.34 31.33
C GLY A 249 2.37 4.54 31.99
N THR A 250 2.37 5.70 31.34
CA THR A 250 1.69 6.90 31.82
C THR A 250 1.26 7.78 30.64
N VAL A 251 0.25 8.62 30.85
CA VAL A 251 -0.08 9.71 29.94
C VAL A 251 0.23 11.02 30.64
N ASN A 252 1.07 11.86 30.05
CA ASN A 252 1.37 13.20 30.54
C ASN A 252 1.73 14.09 29.33
N THR A 253 2.19 15.32 29.58
CA THR A 253 2.69 16.19 28.49
C THR A 253 3.93 15.60 27.85
N ASP A 254 4.13 15.90 26.57
CA ASP A 254 5.29 15.45 25.82
C ASP A 254 6.61 15.87 26.48
N THR A 255 6.66 17.11 26.97
CA THR A 255 7.82 17.71 27.62
C THR A 255 8.13 16.99 28.94
N ASN A 256 7.16 16.87 29.84
CA ASN A 256 7.38 16.20 31.13
C ASN A 256 7.79 14.74 30.96
N SER A 257 7.16 14.02 30.04
CA SER A 257 7.43 12.60 29.82
C SER A 257 8.85 12.37 29.27
N ARG A 258 9.25 13.18 28.28
CA ARG A 258 10.55 13.05 27.62
C ARG A 258 11.68 13.55 28.50
N ASP A 259 11.53 14.70 29.17
CA ASP A 259 12.55 15.25 30.08
C ASP A 259 12.78 14.32 31.27
N ALA A 260 11.71 13.76 31.86
CA ALA A 260 11.85 12.79 32.93
C ALA A 260 12.65 11.55 32.52
N PHE A 261 12.52 11.09 31.26
CA PHE A 261 13.34 9.99 30.75
C PHE A 261 14.80 10.40 30.56
N VAL A 262 15.05 11.50 29.84
CA VAL A 262 16.40 11.99 29.52
C VAL A 262 17.20 12.25 30.80
N ASP A 263 16.58 12.90 31.78
CA ASP A 263 17.20 13.25 33.06
C ASP A 263 17.35 12.04 34.00
N GLY A 264 16.67 10.92 33.72
CA GLY A 264 16.66 9.73 34.58
C GLY A 264 15.76 9.86 35.81
N ASN A 265 14.80 10.79 35.80
CA ASN A 265 13.79 10.95 36.83
C ASN A 265 12.72 9.84 36.75
N PRO A 266 11.92 9.60 37.80
CA PRO A 266 10.75 8.72 37.73
C PRO A 266 9.75 9.18 36.65
N ALA A 267 8.96 8.25 36.11
CA ALA A 267 7.89 8.60 35.18
C ALA A 267 6.89 9.57 35.83
N PRO A 268 6.39 10.58 35.10
CA PRO A 268 5.43 11.52 35.66
C PRO A 268 4.12 10.82 36.02
N ILE A 269 3.43 11.38 37.02
CA ILE A 269 2.11 10.91 37.45
C ILE A 269 1.14 10.99 36.26
N PHE A 270 0.26 9.99 36.14
CA PHE A 270 -0.77 9.96 35.11
C PHE A 270 -1.63 11.23 35.19
N ASP A 271 -1.71 11.96 34.08
CA ASP A 271 -2.46 13.20 33.99
C ASP A 271 -3.96 12.93 33.89
N THR A 272 -4.72 13.40 34.87
CA THR A 272 -6.18 13.27 34.90
C THR A 272 -6.91 14.48 34.31
N ASN A 273 -6.19 15.53 33.89
CA ASN A 273 -6.77 16.75 33.33
C ASN A 273 -7.16 16.55 31.86
N LYS A 274 -8.33 15.93 31.64
CA LYS A 274 -8.92 15.63 30.33
C LYS A 274 -10.42 15.97 30.32
N PRO A 275 -11.03 16.29 29.16
CA PRO A 275 -10.40 16.44 27.86
C PRO A 275 -9.63 17.77 27.73
N ARG A 276 -8.62 17.81 26.85
CA ARG A 276 -7.87 19.02 26.45
C ARG A 276 -7.68 19.05 24.94
N LEU A 277 -7.40 20.21 24.35
CA LEU A 277 -7.01 20.29 22.93
C LEU A 277 -5.80 19.38 22.68
N GLY A 278 -5.74 18.69 21.54
CA GLY A 278 -4.60 17.80 21.22
C GLY A 278 -3.24 18.51 21.21
N SER A 279 -3.23 19.82 20.98
CA SER A 279 -2.04 20.69 21.02
C SER A 279 -1.82 21.40 22.36
N ASP A 280 -2.75 21.30 23.31
CA ASP A 280 -2.58 21.86 24.65
C ASP A 280 -1.62 20.97 25.46
N ASN A 281 -0.36 21.40 25.51
CA ASN A 281 0.75 20.68 26.14
C ASN A 281 0.90 19.23 25.65
N TRP A 282 0.54 18.97 24.39
CA TRP A 282 0.75 17.72 23.65
C TRP A 282 0.71 16.46 24.53
N PRO A 283 -0.48 16.01 24.99
CA PRO A 283 -0.54 14.80 25.80
C PRO A 283 -0.03 13.60 25.00
N VAL A 284 0.80 12.77 25.64
CA VAL A 284 1.40 11.57 25.04
C VAL A 284 1.16 10.34 25.91
N PRO A 285 0.55 9.25 25.40
CA PRO A 285 0.77 7.93 25.97
C PRO A 285 2.23 7.54 25.80
N SER A 286 2.90 7.19 26.90
CA SER A 286 4.30 6.79 26.92
C SER A 286 4.49 5.46 27.64
N LEU A 287 5.38 4.64 27.11
CA LEU A 287 5.85 3.40 27.75
C LEU A 287 7.35 3.50 27.97
N ARG A 288 7.79 3.13 29.18
CA ARG A 288 9.19 3.17 29.59
C ARG A 288 9.61 1.87 30.29
N TRP A 289 10.72 1.29 29.84
CA TRP A 289 11.46 0.30 30.61
C TRP A 289 12.66 0.93 31.29
N THR A 290 12.94 0.53 32.53
CA THR A 290 14.12 0.99 33.29
C THR A 290 14.93 -0.22 33.77
N GLY A 291 16.25 -0.14 33.65
CA GLY A 291 17.18 -1.12 34.22
C GLY A 291 17.23 -2.46 33.47
N LEU A 292 17.03 -2.49 32.15
CA LEU A 292 17.15 -3.72 31.38
C LEU A 292 18.63 -4.17 31.35
N ALA A 293 18.91 -5.33 31.92
CA ALA A 293 20.26 -5.89 31.95
C ALA A 293 20.59 -6.63 30.64
N VAL A 294 21.45 -6.04 29.82
CA VAL A 294 22.02 -6.69 28.63
C VAL A 294 23.29 -7.42 29.05
N SER A 295 23.29 -8.74 28.94
CA SER A 295 24.44 -9.57 29.32
C SER A 295 25.49 -9.67 28.21
N PRO A 296 26.73 -10.10 28.50
CA PRO A 296 27.76 -10.38 27.51
C PRO A 296 27.37 -11.31 26.35
N THR A 297 26.44 -12.24 26.57
CA THR A 297 26.19 -13.36 25.63
C THR A 297 24.73 -13.57 25.25
N ALA A 298 23.78 -12.89 25.88
CA ALA A 298 22.36 -13.07 25.63
C ALA A 298 21.67 -11.75 25.28
N ASN A 299 20.80 -11.82 24.27
CA ASN A 299 20.02 -10.67 23.80
C ASN A 299 18.83 -10.42 24.74
N VAL A 300 18.45 -9.16 24.90
CA VAL A 300 17.23 -8.75 25.59
C VAL A 300 16.22 -8.29 24.55
N THR A 301 15.05 -8.93 24.53
CA THR A 301 13.94 -8.56 23.64
C THR A 301 12.78 -7.98 24.42
N ARG A 302 12.27 -6.84 23.97
CA ARG A 302 11.02 -6.22 24.43
C ARG A 302 10.20 -5.78 23.22
N PHE A 303 8.90 -5.67 23.38
CA PHE A 303 8.05 -5.15 22.31
C PHE A 303 6.89 -4.34 22.87
N VAL A 304 6.42 -3.41 22.05
CA VAL A 304 5.12 -2.75 22.20
C VAL A 304 4.23 -3.12 21.01
N THR A 305 2.92 -3.01 21.20
CA THR A 305 1.95 -2.99 20.10
C THR A 305 1.39 -1.57 19.96
N HIS A 306 1.36 -1.11 18.71
CA HIS A 306 0.62 0.08 18.31
C HIS A 306 -0.65 -0.40 17.62
N ALA A 307 -1.82 0.00 18.11
CA ALA A 307 -3.09 -0.40 17.54
C ALA A 307 -4.03 0.80 17.39
N TYR A 308 -4.91 0.76 16.39
CA TYR A 308 -5.90 1.82 16.17
C TYR A 308 -7.29 1.24 15.94
N ASP A 309 -8.21 1.43 16.88
CA ASP A 309 -9.60 1.02 16.71
C ASP A 309 -10.39 2.10 15.97
N ASN A 310 -10.66 1.88 14.68
CA ASN A 310 -11.47 2.80 13.88
C ASN A 310 -12.93 2.86 14.35
N VAL A 311 -13.44 1.87 15.10
CA VAL A 311 -14.86 1.65 15.46
C VAL A 311 -15.76 1.41 14.24
N ASN A 312 -15.82 2.38 13.33
CA ASN A 312 -16.47 2.33 12.04
C ASN A 312 -15.48 2.67 10.94
N THR A 313 -15.67 2.06 9.77
CA THR A 313 -14.62 2.10 8.75
C THR A 313 -15.06 2.69 7.41
N MET A 314 -16.32 2.50 7.01
CA MET A 314 -16.87 3.05 5.76
C MET A 314 -18.35 3.41 5.91
N ASN A 315 -18.80 4.45 5.22
CA ASN A 315 -20.23 4.69 4.98
C ASN A 315 -20.55 4.29 3.53
N PHE A 316 -21.06 3.08 3.36
CA PHE A 316 -21.42 2.51 2.08
C PHE A 316 -22.90 2.78 1.78
N PHE A 317 -23.19 3.87 1.08
CA PHE A 317 -24.55 4.24 0.66
C PHE A 317 -25.57 4.28 1.79
N SER A 318 -25.26 5.10 2.80
CA SER A 318 -26.04 5.28 4.05
C SER A 318 -25.96 4.12 5.03
N LYS A 319 -25.16 3.09 4.74
CA LYS A 319 -24.86 2.00 5.67
C LYS A 319 -23.47 2.16 6.24
N VAL A 320 -23.39 2.44 7.55
CA VAL A 320 -22.12 2.46 8.28
C VAL A 320 -21.66 1.02 8.51
N LEU A 321 -20.45 0.71 8.07
CA LEU A 321 -19.86 -0.63 8.16
C LEU A 321 -18.72 -0.63 9.19
N PRO A 322 -18.74 -1.57 10.17
CA PRO A 322 -17.61 -1.80 11.06
C PRO A 322 -16.47 -2.53 10.32
N PRO A 323 -15.24 -2.48 10.87
CA PRO A 323 -14.12 -3.22 10.30
C PRO A 323 -14.29 -4.73 10.50
N LEU A 324 -13.79 -5.54 9.57
CA LEU A 324 -14.00 -6.99 9.53
C LEU A 324 -13.52 -7.69 10.81
N TRP A 325 -12.33 -7.32 11.31
CA TRP A 325 -11.72 -7.92 12.51
C TRP A 325 -12.64 -7.87 13.73
N SER A 326 -13.49 -6.84 13.85
CA SER A 326 -14.36 -6.66 15.01
C SER A 326 -15.38 -7.79 15.18
N THR A 327 -15.76 -8.44 14.07
CA THR A 327 -16.69 -9.58 14.07
C THR A 327 -15.99 -10.93 14.08
N LYS A 328 -14.72 -10.98 13.66
CA LYS A 328 -13.93 -12.22 13.56
C LYS A 328 -13.12 -12.51 14.81
N ILE A 329 -12.63 -11.47 15.48
CA ILE A 329 -11.74 -11.57 16.63
C ILE A 329 -12.42 -11.05 17.91
N GLY A 330 -13.15 -9.94 17.82
CA GLY A 330 -13.83 -9.31 18.95
C GLY A 330 -13.39 -7.86 19.13
N THR A 331 -13.18 -7.42 20.38
CA THR A 331 -12.76 -6.04 20.68
C THR A 331 -11.27 -5.83 20.42
N ILE A 332 -10.85 -4.57 20.29
CA ILE A 332 -9.42 -4.23 20.13
C ILE A 332 -8.58 -4.69 21.33
N LEU A 333 -9.16 -4.74 22.53
CA LEU A 333 -8.49 -5.28 23.72
C LEU A 333 -8.26 -6.79 23.61
N THR A 334 -9.19 -7.53 23.00
CA THR A 334 -9.00 -8.96 22.68
C THR A 334 -7.88 -9.14 21.65
N VAL A 335 -7.83 -8.30 20.62
CA VAL A 335 -6.75 -8.30 19.63
C VAL A 335 -5.40 -8.06 20.32
N ILE A 336 -5.29 -7.01 21.14
CA ILE A 336 -4.07 -6.70 21.89
C ILE A 336 -3.64 -7.85 22.79
N ALA A 337 -4.57 -8.44 23.55
CA ALA A 337 -4.28 -9.59 24.42
C ALA A 337 -3.77 -10.80 23.63
N GLN A 338 -4.36 -11.09 22.47
CA GLN A 338 -3.90 -12.15 21.58
C GLN A 338 -2.51 -11.86 21.02
N MET A 339 -2.23 -10.62 20.61
CA MET A 339 -0.93 -10.20 20.10
C MET A 339 0.15 -10.35 21.19
N HIS A 340 -0.12 -9.94 22.42
CA HIS A 340 0.81 -10.10 23.53
C HIS A 340 1.07 -11.58 23.87
N THR A 341 0.01 -12.38 23.97
CA THR A 341 0.10 -13.80 24.35
C THR A 341 0.80 -14.64 23.28
N ASN A 342 0.54 -14.35 22.00
CA ASN A 342 1.01 -15.16 20.87
C ASN A 342 2.18 -14.52 20.10
N TYR A 343 2.90 -13.57 20.72
CA TYR A 343 3.99 -12.81 20.09
C TYR A 343 4.98 -13.71 19.32
N ALA A 344 5.49 -14.78 19.96
CA ALA A 344 6.46 -15.67 19.33
C ALA A 344 5.89 -16.39 18.09
N THR A 345 4.62 -16.82 18.15
CA THR A 345 3.92 -17.46 17.04
C THR A 345 3.72 -16.49 15.88
N TYR A 346 3.21 -15.29 16.15
CA TYR A 346 2.98 -14.26 15.12
C TYR A 346 4.29 -13.81 14.48
N MET A 347 5.33 -13.54 15.27
CA MET A 347 6.64 -13.16 14.72
C MET A 347 7.27 -14.28 13.90
N SER A 348 7.12 -15.54 14.30
CA SER A 348 7.55 -16.68 13.50
C SER A 348 6.82 -16.75 12.15
N ALA A 349 5.50 -16.54 12.15
CA ALA A 349 4.69 -16.53 10.92
C ALA A 349 5.06 -15.36 9.99
N ILE A 350 5.23 -14.16 10.54
CA ILE A 350 5.66 -12.97 9.80
C ILE A 350 7.05 -13.20 9.18
N ASN A 351 8.02 -13.71 9.93
CA ASN A 351 9.37 -13.98 9.44
C ASN A 351 9.39 -15.07 8.35
N ALA A 352 8.59 -16.13 8.53
CA ALA A 352 8.43 -17.16 7.51
C ALA A 352 7.81 -16.60 6.23
N ARG A 353 6.81 -15.72 6.35
CA ARG A 353 6.16 -15.07 5.20
C ARG A 353 7.07 -14.09 4.48
N ASN A 354 7.82 -13.26 5.22
CA ASN A 354 8.87 -12.41 4.64
C ASN A 354 9.87 -13.25 3.83
N THR A 355 10.34 -14.36 4.41
CA THR A 355 11.26 -15.29 3.75
C THR A 355 10.66 -15.87 2.47
N ALA A 356 9.41 -16.33 2.52
CA ALA A 356 8.73 -16.92 1.37
C ALA A 356 8.52 -15.90 0.24
N LEU A 357 8.11 -14.68 0.56
CA LEU A 357 7.89 -13.61 -0.43
C LEU A 357 9.20 -13.14 -1.06
N VAL A 358 10.24 -12.88 -0.25
CA VAL A 358 11.57 -12.51 -0.77
C VAL A 358 12.11 -13.62 -1.67
N THR A 359 11.96 -14.89 -1.27
CA THR A 359 12.36 -16.04 -2.11
C THR A 359 11.56 -16.12 -3.40
N LEU A 360 10.27 -15.79 -3.38
CA LEU A 360 9.43 -15.75 -4.58
C LEU A 360 9.97 -14.71 -5.58
N PHE A 361 10.28 -13.50 -5.10
CA PHE A 361 10.74 -12.40 -5.96
C PHE A 361 12.17 -12.61 -6.46
N ASP A 362 13.04 -13.21 -5.64
CA ASP A 362 14.44 -13.49 -5.96
C ASP A 362 14.61 -14.51 -7.10
N LYS A 363 13.59 -15.31 -7.43
CA LYS A 363 13.63 -16.25 -8.57
C LYS A 363 14.00 -15.59 -9.90
N ARG A 364 13.76 -14.28 -10.02
CA ARG A 364 14.12 -13.49 -11.21
C ARG A 364 15.60 -13.13 -11.29
N GLY A 365 16.36 -13.32 -10.21
CA GLY A 365 17.78 -12.99 -10.13
C GLY A 365 18.08 -11.50 -10.16
N SER A 366 17.10 -10.65 -9.86
CA SER A 366 17.25 -9.19 -9.77
C SER A 366 17.00 -8.70 -8.34
N ASN A 367 18.05 -8.26 -7.67
CA ASN A 367 17.96 -7.69 -6.33
C ASN A 367 17.13 -6.38 -6.34
N SER A 368 17.21 -5.61 -7.43
CA SER A 368 16.40 -4.41 -7.66
C SER A 368 14.91 -4.73 -7.63
N TYR A 369 14.50 -5.78 -8.35
CA TYR A 369 13.12 -6.27 -8.37
C TYR A 369 12.64 -6.69 -6.97
N THR A 370 13.39 -7.58 -6.31
CA THR A 370 13.06 -8.06 -4.96
C THR A 370 12.95 -6.94 -3.94
N THR A 371 13.85 -5.95 -4.02
CA THR A 371 13.84 -4.80 -3.11
C THR A 371 12.63 -3.89 -3.33
N LEU A 372 12.30 -3.59 -4.59
CA LEU A 372 11.12 -2.77 -4.91
C LEU A 372 9.82 -3.44 -4.49
N LEU A 373 9.63 -4.74 -4.76
CA LEU A 373 8.42 -5.45 -4.35
C LEU A 373 8.29 -5.50 -2.82
N SER A 374 9.41 -5.70 -2.11
CA SER A 374 9.44 -5.67 -0.65
C SER A 374 9.05 -4.30 -0.10
N LEU A 375 9.49 -3.21 -0.74
CA LEU A 375 9.13 -1.84 -0.36
C LEU A 375 7.62 -1.60 -0.48
N VAL A 376 7.01 -1.99 -1.61
CA VAL A 376 5.64 -1.59 -1.94
C VAL A 376 4.56 -2.52 -1.38
N TYR A 377 4.91 -3.70 -0.83
CA TYR A 377 3.91 -4.64 -0.31
C TYR A 377 2.96 -3.97 0.69
N ARG A 378 3.51 -3.34 1.74
CA ARG A 378 2.70 -2.63 2.75
C ARG A 378 2.05 -1.36 2.22
N GLN A 379 2.61 -0.73 1.19
CA GLN A 379 1.97 0.42 0.53
C GLN A 379 0.64 0.02 -0.12
N VAL A 380 0.63 -1.13 -0.81
CA VAL A 380 -0.59 -1.64 -1.46
C VAL A 380 -1.61 -2.08 -0.41
N THR A 381 -1.21 -2.84 0.62
CA THR A 381 -2.16 -3.29 1.65
C THR A 381 -2.72 -2.15 2.50
N ALA A 382 -1.88 -1.17 2.85
CA ALA A 382 -2.31 0.01 3.63
C ALA A 382 -3.22 0.95 2.83
N SER A 383 -3.41 0.71 1.53
CA SER A 383 -4.40 1.43 0.72
C SER A 383 -5.81 0.83 0.82
N THR A 384 -6.00 -0.24 1.60
CA THR A 384 -7.29 -0.93 1.72
C THR A 384 -7.83 -0.99 3.14
N GLU A 385 -9.15 -1.05 3.24
CA GLU A 385 -9.90 -1.28 4.46
C GLU A 385 -10.86 -2.45 4.27
N HIS A 386 -10.90 -3.34 5.26
CA HIS A 386 -11.72 -4.54 5.22
C HIS A 386 -12.94 -4.33 6.10
N ALA A 387 -14.13 -4.34 5.50
CA ALA A 387 -15.38 -4.07 6.19
C ALA A 387 -16.32 -5.26 6.13
N ILE A 388 -17.25 -5.34 7.08
CA ILE A 388 -18.30 -6.37 7.08
C ILE A 388 -19.68 -5.74 7.20
N ASP A 389 -20.59 -6.20 6.34
CA ASP A 389 -22.01 -6.00 6.56
C ASP A 389 -22.49 -7.00 7.61
N THR A 390 -22.79 -6.52 8.81
CA THR A 390 -23.21 -7.37 9.93
C THR A 390 -24.58 -8.03 9.70
N THR A 391 -25.41 -7.50 8.81
CA THR A 391 -26.72 -8.07 8.45
C THR A 391 -26.58 -9.23 7.49
N THR A 392 -25.81 -9.02 6.40
CA THR A 392 -25.67 -10.03 5.33
C THR A 392 -24.45 -10.92 5.50
N GLN A 393 -23.58 -10.62 6.46
CA GLN A 393 -22.25 -11.22 6.65
C GLN A 393 -21.32 -11.05 5.44
N GLN A 394 -21.63 -10.10 4.54
CA GLN A 394 -20.83 -9.82 3.36
C GLN A 394 -19.54 -9.09 3.76
N HIS A 395 -18.39 -9.66 3.41
CA HIS A 395 -17.09 -9.01 3.48
C HIS A 395 -16.88 -8.15 2.22
N TYR A 396 -16.57 -6.87 2.43
CA TYR A 396 -16.15 -5.93 1.40
C TYR A 396 -14.71 -5.48 1.62
N VAL A 397 -13.99 -5.26 0.53
CA VAL A 397 -12.67 -4.62 0.53
C VAL A 397 -12.82 -3.26 -0.14
N PHE A 398 -12.55 -2.21 0.62
CA PHE A 398 -12.56 -0.84 0.11
C PHE A 398 -11.12 -0.38 -0.12
N MET A 399 -10.86 0.22 -1.28
CA MET A 399 -9.55 0.74 -1.65
C MET A 399 -9.62 2.25 -1.80
N LYS A 400 -8.65 2.96 -1.23
CA LYS A 400 -8.53 4.41 -1.36
C LYS A 400 -7.51 4.76 -2.45
N THR A 401 -7.88 5.72 -3.29
CA THR A 401 -6.92 6.38 -4.18
C THR A 401 -6.20 7.48 -3.41
N PHE A 402 -4.86 7.43 -3.33
CA PHE A 402 -4.05 8.49 -2.74
C PHE A 402 -3.44 9.37 -3.83
N ALA A 403 -3.70 10.68 -3.79
CA ALA A 403 -3.18 11.69 -4.70
C ALA A 403 -3.03 13.05 -3.98
N THR A 404 -2.27 13.97 -4.56
CA THR A 404 -1.91 15.29 -4.03
C THR A 404 -2.49 16.42 -4.88
N SER A 405 -2.67 16.23 -6.20
CA SER A 405 -3.10 17.31 -7.09
C SER A 405 -4.60 17.30 -7.37
N SER A 406 -5.15 18.50 -7.45
CA SER A 406 -6.48 18.82 -7.98
C SER A 406 -6.46 19.11 -9.50
N THR A 407 -5.30 19.00 -10.17
CA THR A 407 -5.15 19.37 -11.59
C THR A 407 -6.03 18.53 -12.52
N ASN A 408 -6.48 17.35 -12.08
CA ASN A 408 -7.46 16.51 -12.78
C ASN A 408 -8.81 16.39 -12.02
N GLY A 409 -9.10 17.30 -11.08
CA GLY A 409 -10.21 17.20 -10.11
C GLY A 409 -9.82 16.47 -8.81
N PRO A 410 -10.68 16.42 -7.76
CA PRO A 410 -10.44 15.59 -6.57
C PRO A 410 -10.42 14.09 -6.91
N VAL A 411 -9.25 13.61 -7.35
CA VAL A 411 -8.94 12.18 -7.51
C VAL A 411 -8.51 11.56 -6.18
N ASN A 412 -7.93 12.37 -5.29
CA ASN A 412 -7.58 11.91 -3.95
C ASN A 412 -8.83 11.48 -3.17
N GLY A 413 -8.77 10.32 -2.56
CA GLY A 413 -9.84 9.72 -1.77
C GLY A 413 -10.95 9.06 -2.58
N GLN A 414 -10.84 8.91 -3.91
CA GLN A 414 -11.83 8.12 -4.64
C GLN A 414 -11.86 6.67 -4.11
N VAL A 415 -13.03 6.24 -3.65
CA VAL A 415 -13.27 4.90 -3.09
C VAL A 415 -13.48 3.90 -4.22
N ASN A 416 -12.68 2.83 -4.22
CA ASN A 416 -12.68 1.76 -5.23
C ASN A 416 -12.66 2.32 -6.65
N ALA A 417 -11.80 3.34 -6.90
CA ALA A 417 -11.59 3.82 -8.26
C ALA A 417 -11.14 2.65 -9.14
N VAL A 418 -11.87 2.42 -10.23
CA VAL A 418 -11.69 1.22 -11.06
C VAL A 418 -10.30 1.16 -11.68
N THR A 419 -9.71 2.30 -12.02
CA THR A 419 -8.33 2.40 -12.48
C THR A 419 -7.32 2.02 -11.38
N THR A 420 -7.47 2.55 -10.16
CA THR A 420 -6.63 2.18 -9.01
C THR A 420 -6.68 0.68 -8.73
N MET A 421 -7.88 0.09 -8.73
CA MET A 421 -8.05 -1.36 -8.54
C MET A 421 -7.39 -2.16 -9.67
N PHE A 422 -7.47 -1.69 -10.92
CA PHE A 422 -6.86 -2.37 -12.06
C PHE A 422 -5.34 -2.45 -11.96
N PHE A 423 -4.67 -1.34 -11.63
CA PHE A 423 -3.21 -1.33 -11.44
C PHE A 423 -2.77 -2.07 -10.18
N ALA A 424 -3.60 -2.08 -9.13
CA ALA A 424 -3.34 -2.89 -7.94
C ALA A 424 -3.62 -4.39 -8.17
N SER A 425 -4.42 -4.75 -9.17
CA SER A 425 -4.91 -6.12 -9.36
C SER A 425 -3.82 -7.19 -9.47
N PRO A 426 -2.63 -6.96 -10.07
CA PRO A 426 -1.60 -8.00 -10.11
C PRO A 426 -1.11 -8.46 -8.74
N PHE A 427 -1.05 -7.54 -7.77
CA PHE A 427 -0.70 -7.88 -6.39
C PHE A 427 -1.71 -8.86 -5.79
N TYR A 428 -3.01 -8.56 -5.89
CA TYR A 428 -4.06 -9.42 -5.33
C TYR A 428 -4.23 -10.72 -6.13
N LEU A 429 -4.22 -10.66 -7.46
CA LEU A 429 -4.31 -11.84 -8.32
C LEU A 429 -3.17 -12.83 -8.08
N LEU A 430 -1.97 -12.34 -7.77
CA LEU A 430 -0.83 -13.17 -7.42
C LEU A 430 -0.97 -13.79 -6.02
N LEU A 431 -1.29 -12.96 -5.02
CA LEU A 431 -1.10 -13.35 -3.62
C LEU A 431 -2.37 -13.91 -2.96
N ASN A 432 -3.55 -13.38 -3.30
CA ASN A 432 -4.85 -13.93 -2.91
C ASN A 432 -5.96 -13.46 -3.87
N PRO A 433 -6.25 -14.23 -4.96
CA PRO A 433 -7.24 -13.83 -5.96
C PRO A 433 -8.66 -13.76 -5.41
N SER A 434 -8.96 -14.39 -4.27
CA SER A 434 -10.28 -14.31 -3.62
C SER A 434 -10.59 -12.93 -3.02
N LEU A 435 -9.59 -12.05 -2.87
CA LEU A 435 -9.81 -10.66 -2.47
C LEU A 435 -10.36 -9.79 -3.61
N VAL A 436 -10.08 -10.14 -4.87
CA VAL A 436 -10.54 -9.36 -6.03
C VAL A 436 -12.07 -9.28 -6.08
N PRO A 437 -12.85 -10.39 -6.00
CA PRO A 437 -14.31 -10.30 -5.92
C PRO A 437 -14.83 -9.40 -4.81
N LYS A 438 -14.22 -9.46 -3.62
CA LYS A 438 -14.64 -8.66 -2.46
C LYS A 438 -14.40 -7.16 -2.67
N MET A 439 -13.41 -6.82 -3.49
CA MET A 439 -13.07 -5.46 -3.88
C MET A 439 -13.97 -4.93 -5.02
N LEU A 440 -14.36 -5.81 -5.96
CA LEU A 440 -15.22 -5.45 -7.09
C LEU A 440 -16.72 -5.43 -6.74
N LEU A 441 -17.14 -6.21 -5.75
CA LEU A 441 -18.56 -6.35 -5.38
C LEU A 441 -19.24 -5.02 -5.01
N PRO A 442 -18.64 -4.10 -4.23
CA PRO A 442 -19.23 -2.78 -3.99
C PRO A 442 -19.54 -2.00 -5.27
N VAL A 443 -18.68 -2.11 -6.30
CA VAL A 443 -18.85 -1.46 -7.61
C VAL A 443 -19.97 -2.11 -8.41
N LEU A 444 -20.06 -3.45 -8.39
CA LEU A 444 -21.16 -4.19 -9.02
C LEU A 444 -22.52 -3.83 -8.41
N LYS A 445 -22.59 -3.73 -7.08
CA LYS A 445 -23.82 -3.32 -6.37
C LYS A 445 -24.28 -1.93 -6.75
N TYR A 446 -23.35 -0.97 -6.80
CA TYR A 446 -23.67 0.39 -7.22
C TYR A 446 -24.16 0.41 -8.67
N ALA A 447 -23.43 -0.23 -9.57
CA ALA A 447 -23.78 -0.30 -10.99
C ALA A 447 -25.10 -1.04 -11.27
N ASN A 448 -25.48 -2.00 -10.42
CA ASN A 448 -26.74 -2.74 -10.50
C ASN A 448 -27.91 -2.01 -9.81
N SER A 449 -27.71 -0.75 -9.38
CA SER A 449 -28.71 0.04 -8.65
C SER A 449 -29.22 -0.61 -7.36
N GLU A 450 -28.37 -1.39 -6.67
CA GLU A 450 -28.69 -1.99 -5.35
C GLU A 450 -28.40 -1.04 -4.18
N THR A 451 -28.01 0.21 -4.47
CA THR A 451 -27.64 1.21 -3.48
C THR A 451 -28.65 2.35 -3.44
N SER A 452 -28.52 3.26 -2.46
CA SER A 452 -29.44 4.38 -2.30
C SER A 452 -29.44 5.38 -3.46
N PHE A 453 -28.44 5.34 -4.35
CA PHE A 453 -28.44 6.09 -5.60
C PHE A 453 -28.50 5.12 -6.78
N PRO A 454 -29.47 5.28 -7.70
CA PRO A 454 -29.50 4.47 -8.91
C PRO A 454 -28.34 4.83 -9.83
N TYR A 455 -27.85 3.83 -10.56
CA TYR A 455 -26.85 4.00 -11.60
C TYR A 455 -27.47 3.65 -12.96
N THR A 456 -27.49 4.61 -13.88
CA THR A 456 -28.28 4.53 -15.12
C THR A 456 -27.43 4.47 -16.39
N ARG A 457 -26.10 4.40 -16.27
CA ARG A 457 -25.18 4.40 -17.42
C ARG A 457 -24.95 2.98 -17.92
N SER A 458 -24.67 2.83 -19.22
CA SER A 458 -24.41 1.53 -19.86
C SER A 458 -22.96 1.03 -19.73
N TRP A 459 -22.10 1.78 -19.04
CA TRP A 459 -20.70 1.47 -18.76
C TRP A 459 -20.42 1.43 -17.26
N ALA A 460 -19.29 0.85 -16.84
CA ALA A 460 -18.94 0.73 -15.43
C ALA A 460 -18.69 2.11 -14.76
N PRO A 461 -19.11 2.29 -13.49
CA PRO A 461 -18.82 3.52 -12.74
C PRO A 461 -17.32 3.69 -12.53
N SER A 462 -16.87 4.94 -12.39
CA SER A 462 -15.45 5.25 -12.17
C SER A 462 -14.95 4.94 -10.77
N HIS A 463 -15.80 5.15 -9.74
CA HIS A 463 -15.51 4.95 -8.32
C HIS A 463 -16.85 4.87 -7.54
N LEU A 464 -16.83 4.96 -6.20
CA LEU A 464 -18.02 4.87 -5.33
C LEU A 464 -18.31 6.15 -4.52
N GLY A 465 -17.50 7.19 -4.70
CA GLY A 465 -17.56 8.43 -3.93
C GLY A 465 -16.23 8.77 -3.27
N GLN A 466 -16.27 9.61 -2.23
CA GLN A 466 -15.10 10.21 -1.59
C GLN A 466 -14.83 9.56 -0.24
N TRP A 467 -13.60 9.15 0.04
CA TRP A 467 -13.24 8.40 1.23
C TRP A 467 -13.57 9.18 2.52
N PRO A 468 -14.24 8.55 3.52
CA PRO A 468 -14.81 7.20 3.54
C PRO A 468 -16.32 7.13 3.23
N LEU A 469 -16.84 8.18 2.60
CA LEU A 469 -18.24 8.43 2.30
C LEU A 469 -18.61 8.05 0.86
N CYS A 470 -19.34 6.95 0.72
CA CYS A 470 -20.03 6.59 -0.52
C CYS A 470 -21.48 7.08 -0.45
N THR A 471 -21.71 8.38 -0.23
CA THR A 471 -23.03 8.94 0.12
C THR A 471 -23.62 9.84 -0.97
N THR A 472 -23.00 9.90 -2.14
CA THR A 472 -23.47 10.71 -3.27
C THR A 472 -23.38 9.92 -4.56
N ALA A 473 -24.19 10.30 -5.54
CA ALA A 473 -24.04 9.79 -6.90
C ALA A 473 -22.68 10.22 -7.48
N VAL A 474 -22.04 9.32 -8.22
CA VAL A 474 -20.72 9.57 -8.81
C VAL A 474 -20.85 10.54 -9.99
N PRO A 475 -20.09 11.64 -10.03
CA PRO A 475 -20.17 12.61 -11.12
C PRO A 475 -19.68 12.02 -12.46
N THR A 476 -20.09 12.63 -13.57
CA THR A 476 -19.65 12.23 -14.92
C THR A 476 -18.24 12.74 -15.28
N THR A 477 -17.70 13.69 -14.52
CA THR A 477 -16.40 14.35 -14.77
C THR A 477 -15.23 13.36 -14.88
N TYR A 478 -15.34 12.19 -14.23
CA TYR A 478 -14.31 11.16 -14.24
C TYR A 478 -14.69 9.95 -15.09
N ASP A 479 -15.74 10.05 -15.92
CA ASP A 479 -16.14 8.92 -16.74
C ASP A 479 -15.06 8.60 -17.78
N MET A 480 -14.57 7.37 -17.72
CA MET A 480 -13.72 6.74 -18.73
C MET A 480 -14.43 5.45 -19.18
N PRO A 481 -15.50 5.55 -20.00
CA PRO A 481 -16.43 4.45 -20.22
C PRO A 481 -15.79 3.14 -20.70
N VAL A 482 -14.91 3.19 -21.70
CA VAL A 482 -14.22 2.00 -22.22
C VAL A 482 -13.19 1.49 -21.22
N GLU A 483 -12.44 2.40 -20.59
CA GLU A 483 -11.39 2.11 -19.61
C GLU A 483 -11.96 1.35 -18.41
N HIS A 484 -12.98 1.91 -17.74
CA HIS A 484 -13.57 1.29 -16.55
C HIS A 484 -14.29 -0.01 -16.88
N THR A 485 -15.01 -0.06 -17.99
CA THR A 485 -15.76 -1.26 -18.39
C THR A 485 -14.82 -2.41 -18.72
N ALA A 486 -13.76 -2.16 -19.49
CA ALA A 486 -12.75 -3.17 -19.77
C ALA A 486 -12.00 -3.61 -18.51
N ASN A 487 -11.62 -2.67 -17.63
CA ASN A 487 -10.98 -2.96 -16.34
C ASN A 487 -11.80 -3.96 -15.51
N MET A 488 -13.11 -3.70 -15.36
CA MET A 488 -13.99 -4.59 -14.59
C MET A 488 -14.04 -6.00 -15.19
N LEU A 489 -14.28 -6.12 -16.49
CA LEU A 489 -14.38 -7.42 -17.17
C LEU A 489 -13.06 -8.19 -17.11
N ILE A 490 -11.93 -7.50 -17.30
CA ILE A 490 -10.59 -8.10 -17.20
C ILE A 490 -10.31 -8.61 -15.79
N MET A 491 -10.54 -7.78 -14.76
CA MET A 491 -10.26 -8.18 -13.37
C MET A 491 -11.15 -9.34 -12.91
N ILE A 492 -12.45 -9.32 -13.24
CA ILE A 492 -13.37 -10.42 -12.94
C ILE A 492 -12.87 -11.73 -13.57
N THR A 493 -12.53 -11.68 -14.86
CA THR A 493 -12.10 -12.87 -15.61
C THR A 493 -10.75 -13.38 -15.13
N ALA A 494 -9.80 -12.49 -14.86
CA ALA A 494 -8.48 -12.86 -14.34
C ALA A 494 -8.57 -13.51 -12.95
N ALA A 495 -9.46 -13.01 -12.08
CA ALA A 495 -9.72 -13.63 -10.78
C ALA A 495 -10.35 -15.02 -10.94
N ALA A 496 -11.31 -15.16 -11.85
CA ALA A 496 -11.98 -16.43 -12.13
C ALA A 496 -11.01 -17.51 -12.63
N GLN A 497 -10.13 -17.17 -13.57
CA GLN A 497 -9.07 -18.09 -14.05
C GLN A 497 -8.10 -18.52 -12.94
N ARG A 498 -8.01 -17.74 -11.86
CA ARG A 498 -7.17 -18.02 -10.69
C ARG A 498 -7.96 -18.63 -9.52
N GLY A 499 -9.15 -19.15 -9.79
CA GLY A 499 -9.94 -19.93 -8.83
C GLY A 499 -10.86 -19.10 -7.93
N ALA A 500 -11.03 -17.81 -8.20
CA ALA A 500 -12.07 -17.05 -7.52
C ALA A 500 -13.47 -17.57 -7.95
N PRO A 501 -14.40 -17.77 -7.00
CA PRO A 501 -15.73 -18.31 -7.32
C PRO A 501 -16.52 -17.31 -8.15
N LEU A 502 -17.29 -17.79 -9.13
CA LEU A 502 -18.17 -16.97 -9.97
C LEU A 502 -19.59 -16.83 -9.41
N THR A 503 -19.93 -17.51 -8.31
CA THR A 503 -21.29 -17.56 -7.77
C THR A 503 -21.84 -16.18 -7.39
N TYR A 504 -20.99 -15.27 -6.92
CA TYR A 504 -21.38 -13.90 -6.60
C TYR A 504 -21.85 -13.08 -7.82
N LEU A 505 -21.53 -13.51 -9.04
CA LEU A 505 -21.93 -12.84 -10.28
C LEU A 505 -23.33 -13.20 -10.75
N GLN A 506 -23.99 -14.18 -10.15
CA GLN A 506 -25.32 -14.63 -10.56
C GLN A 506 -26.33 -13.48 -10.79
N PRO A 507 -26.50 -12.50 -9.88
CA PRO A 507 -27.42 -11.38 -10.11
C PRO A 507 -26.88 -10.33 -11.10
N TYR A 508 -25.59 -10.37 -11.44
CA TYR A 508 -24.91 -9.34 -12.21
C TYR A 508 -24.71 -9.71 -13.69
N TRP A 509 -25.06 -10.91 -14.14
CA TRP A 509 -24.91 -11.29 -15.55
C TRP A 509 -25.53 -10.31 -16.56
N PRO A 510 -26.77 -9.81 -16.37
CA PRO A 510 -27.35 -8.82 -17.27
C PRO A 510 -26.53 -7.51 -17.34
N LEU A 511 -25.98 -7.07 -16.21
CA LEU A 511 -25.09 -5.92 -16.13
C LEU A 511 -23.79 -6.17 -16.91
N LEU A 512 -23.16 -7.33 -16.71
CA LEU A 512 -21.93 -7.70 -17.44
C LEU A 512 -22.17 -7.80 -18.95
N THR A 513 -23.32 -8.32 -19.38
CA THR A 513 -23.72 -8.34 -20.80
C THR A 513 -23.90 -6.92 -21.35
N THR A 514 -24.52 -6.03 -20.58
CA THR A 514 -24.69 -4.60 -20.94
C THR A 514 -23.34 -3.94 -21.17
N TRP A 515 -22.39 -4.17 -20.25
CA TRP A 515 -21.01 -3.69 -20.35
C TRP A 515 -20.28 -4.24 -21.57
N ALA A 516 -20.39 -5.54 -21.84
CA ALA A 516 -19.77 -6.15 -23.02
C ALA A 516 -20.35 -5.59 -24.32
N ASN A 517 -21.67 -5.39 -24.39
CA ASN A 517 -22.33 -4.77 -25.54
C ASN A 517 -21.91 -3.31 -25.75
N TYR A 518 -21.73 -2.56 -24.65
CA TYR A 518 -21.19 -1.20 -24.73
C TYR A 518 -19.79 -1.18 -25.36
N LEU A 519 -18.90 -2.11 -24.96
CA LEU A 519 -17.58 -2.23 -25.57
C LEU A 519 -17.67 -2.60 -27.06
N VAL A 520 -18.52 -3.55 -27.43
CA VAL A 520 -18.72 -3.94 -28.85
C VAL A 520 -19.20 -2.75 -29.69
N ALA A 521 -20.10 -1.92 -29.16
CA ALA A 521 -20.59 -0.72 -29.85
C ALA A 521 -19.55 0.41 -29.93
N SER A 522 -18.54 0.40 -29.06
CA SER A 522 -17.52 1.47 -28.96
C SER A 522 -16.21 1.16 -29.70
N LEU A 523 -16.08 -0.03 -30.28
CA LEU A 523 -14.84 -0.54 -30.88
C LEU A 523 -14.97 -0.72 -32.40
N PRO A 524 -13.86 -0.76 -33.16
CA PRO A 524 -12.45 -0.87 -32.73
C PRO A 524 -11.82 0.42 -32.22
N PHE A 525 -12.32 1.60 -32.60
CA PHE A 525 -11.72 2.88 -32.20
C PHE A 525 -12.73 3.72 -31.42
N PRO A 526 -12.48 3.93 -30.11
CA PRO A 526 -13.41 4.64 -29.25
C PRO A 526 -13.55 6.13 -29.63
N THR A 527 -14.75 6.66 -29.41
CA THR A 527 -15.01 8.11 -29.49
C THR A 527 -14.29 8.87 -28.38
N SER A 528 -14.32 10.21 -28.46
CA SER A 528 -13.61 11.08 -27.50
C SER A 528 -14.05 10.83 -26.06
N GLN A 529 -13.11 10.40 -25.22
CA GLN A 529 -13.32 10.16 -23.80
C GLN A 529 -12.02 10.32 -23.01
N LEU A 530 -12.14 10.42 -21.69
CA LEU A 530 -10.99 10.32 -20.79
C LEU A 530 -10.48 8.88 -20.70
N PHE A 531 -9.20 8.74 -20.40
CA PHE A 531 -8.51 7.49 -20.04
C PHE A 531 -7.40 7.82 -19.05
N VAL A 532 -6.76 6.82 -18.45
CA VAL A 532 -5.83 7.05 -17.34
C VAL A 532 -4.64 7.95 -17.73
N ASP A 533 -4.11 7.79 -18.94
CA ASP A 533 -2.98 8.57 -19.48
C ASP A 533 -3.41 9.87 -20.18
N SER A 534 -4.68 10.27 -20.04
CA SER A 534 -5.21 11.42 -20.79
C SER A 534 -4.93 12.75 -20.08
N TYR A 535 -4.46 12.71 -18.82
CA TYR A 535 -4.13 13.88 -17.99
C TYR A 535 -5.21 14.98 -18.03
N GLY A 536 -6.47 14.56 -17.89
CA GLY A 536 -7.63 15.46 -17.90
C GLY A 536 -8.11 15.89 -19.29
N THR A 537 -7.41 15.51 -20.36
CA THR A 537 -7.78 15.86 -21.74
C THR A 537 -8.34 14.65 -22.48
N ALA A 538 -9.62 14.67 -22.83
CA ALA A 538 -10.24 13.58 -23.58
C ALA A 538 -9.67 13.50 -25.01
N SER A 539 -9.48 12.28 -25.52
CA SER A 539 -9.14 12.06 -26.93
C SER A 539 -9.91 10.89 -27.52
N ALA A 540 -10.15 10.95 -28.84
CA ALA A 540 -10.73 9.87 -29.61
C ALA A 540 -9.63 8.97 -30.20
N ASN A 541 -10.01 7.77 -30.63
CA ASN A 541 -9.14 6.86 -31.39
C ASN A 541 -7.85 6.42 -30.66
N ASN A 542 -7.77 6.53 -29.34
CA ASN A 542 -6.60 6.10 -28.58
C ASN A 542 -6.37 4.59 -28.75
N VAL A 543 -5.17 4.23 -29.21
CA VAL A 543 -4.82 2.85 -29.62
C VAL A 543 -4.64 1.92 -28.43
N ASN A 544 -4.04 2.40 -27.33
CA ASN A 544 -3.88 1.61 -26.11
C ASN A 544 -5.26 1.30 -25.47
N LEU A 545 -6.16 2.30 -25.45
CA LEU A 545 -7.54 2.14 -24.99
C LEU A 545 -8.35 1.21 -25.89
N ALA A 546 -8.17 1.31 -27.22
CA ALA A 546 -8.78 0.40 -28.19
C ALA A 546 -8.36 -1.06 -27.95
N MET A 547 -7.05 -1.31 -27.78
CA MET A 547 -6.52 -2.65 -27.45
C MET A 547 -7.11 -3.17 -26.14
N LYS A 548 -7.18 -2.32 -25.12
CA LYS A 548 -7.80 -2.64 -23.83
C LYS A 548 -9.26 -3.02 -23.98
N GLY A 549 -10.03 -2.27 -24.78
CA GLY A 549 -11.43 -2.58 -25.06
C GLY A 549 -11.60 -3.94 -25.73
N ALA A 550 -10.78 -4.26 -26.74
CA ALA A 550 -10.80 -5.57 -27.39
C ALA A 550 -10.47 -6.71 -26.40
N ILE A 551 -9.49 -6.51 -25.52
CA ILE A 551 -9.16 -7.44 -24.42
C ILE A 551 -10.34 -7.57 -23.45
N GLY A 552 -11.05 -6.49 -23.13
CA GLY A 552 -12.27 -6.52 -22.29
C GLY A 552 -13.40 -7.36 -22.90
N VAL A 553 -13.63 -7.24 -24.22
CA VAL A 553 -14.60 -8.09 -24.94
C VAL A 553 -14.15 -9.56 -24.92
N GLY A 554 -12.86 -9.83 -25.16
CA GLY A 554 -12.30 -11.18 -25.07
C GLY A 554 -12.38 -11.77 -23.66
N ALA A 555 -12.16 -10.96 -22.63
CA ALA A 555 -12.32 -11.36 -21.24
C ALA A 555 -13.75 -11.81 -20.94
N TYR A 556 -14.76 -11.06 -21.40
CA TYR A 556 -16.16 -11.45 -21.24
C TYR A 556 -16.51 -12.74 -22.02
N SER A 557 -15.98 -12.92 -23.22
CA SER A 557 -16.09 -14.19 -23.96
C SER A 557 -15.55 -15.38 -23.17
N LEU A 558 -14.37 -15.23 -22.59
CA LEU A 558 -13.76 -16.25 -21.75
C LEU A 558 -14.61 -16.51 -20.49
N LEU A 559 -15.16 -15.47 -19.88
CA LEU A 559 -16.04 -15.58 -18.72
C LEU A 559 -17.33 -16.37 -19.04
N LEU A 560 -17.93 -16.15 -20.22
CA LEU A 560 -19.05 -16.95 -20.72
C LEU A 560 -18.67 -18.41 -20.97
N SER A 561 -17.45 -18.67 -21.47
CA SER A 561 -16.94 -20.03 -21.67
C SER A 561 -16.81 -20.77 -20.34
N LEU A 562 -16.32 -20.09 -19.29
CA LEU A 562 -16.18 -20.64 -17.94
C LEU A 562 -17.54 -21.01 -17.30
N THR A 563 -18.65 -20.43 -17.77
CA THR A 563 -20.01 -20.78 -17.33
C THR A 563 -20.78 -21.67 -18.31
N GLY A 564 -20.11 -22.19 -19.35
CA GLY A 564 -20.68 -23.12 -20.30
C GLY A 564 -21.49 -22.49 -21.44
N ASN A 565 -21.57 -21.15 -21.54
CA ASN A 565 -22.23 -20.46 -22.65
C ASN A 565 -21.27 -20.28 -23.84
N THR A 566 -20.88 -21.40 -24.46
CA THR A 566 -19.86 -21.44 -25.52
C THR A 566 -20.29 -20.72 -26.80
N THR A 567 -21.59 -20.71 -27.12
CA THR A 567 -22.12 -20.03 -28.32
C THR A 567 -21.97 -18.52 -28.22
N ALA A 568 -22.45 -17.91 -27.13
CA ALA A 568 -22.28 -16.47 -26.93
C ALA A 568 -20.79 -16.12 -26.77
N ALA A 569 -20.01 -16.96 -26.09
CA ALA A 569 -18.58 -16.78 -25.99
C ALA A 569 -17.91 -16.66 -27.38
N ALA A 570 -18.21 -17.56 -28.32
CA ALA A 570 -17.67 -17.51 -29.68
C ALA A 570 -18.01 -16.20 -30.41
N GLN A 571 -19.24 -15.68 -30.22
CA GLN A 571 -19.65 -14.41 -30.83
C GLN A 571 -18.80 -13.23 -30.33
N TYR A 572 -18.65 -13.07 -29.01
CA TYR A 572 -17.81 -12.00 -28.45
C TYR A 572 -16.33 -12.18 -28.79
N MET A 573 -15.82 -13.42 -28.86
CA MET A 573 -14.44 -13.67 -29.29
C MET A 573 -14.20 -13.26 -30.75
N ASN A 574 -15.15 -13.55 -31.63
CA ASN A 574 -15.09 -13.12 -33.04
C ASN A 574 -15.07 -11.59 -33.15
N SER A 575 -15.89 -10.89 -32.37
CA SER A 575 -15.85 -9.42 -32.29
C SER A 575 -14.49 -8.91 -31.81
N ALA A 576 -13.97 -9.46 -30.70
CA ALA A 576 -12.66 -9.07 -30.15
C ALA A 576 -11.53 -9.29 -31.17
N THR A 577 -11.53 -10.43 -31.88
CA THR A 577 -10.54 -10.77 -32.91
C THR A 577 -10.62 -9.82 -34.10
N SER A 578 -11.85 -9.49 -34.54
CA SER A 578 -12.07 -8.51 -35.61
C SER A 578 -11.56 -7.12 -35.21
N PHE A 579 -11.85 -6.68 -33.98
CA PHE A 579 -11.36 -5.40 -33.47
C PHE A 579 -9.83 -5.37 -33.39
N ALA A 580 -9.20 -6.40 -32.82
CA ALA A 580 -7.74 -6.50 -32.74
C ALA A 580 -7.09 -6.40 -34.14
N SER A 581 -7.63 -7.13 -35.11
CA SER A 581 -7.15 -7.09 -36.51
C SER A 581 -7.26 -5.68 -37.11
N GLN A 582 -8.39 -5.00 -36.92
CA GLN A 582 -8.60 -3.63 -37.41
C GLN A 582 -7.71 -2.62 -36.71
N ILE A 583 -7.51 -2.77 -35.38
CA ILE A 583 -6.62 -1.91 -34.59
C ILE A 583 -5.21 -2.00 -35.16
N LEU A 584 -4.66 -3.20 -35.32
CA LEU A 584 -3.31 -3.38 -35.83
C LEU A 584 -3.15 -2.83 -37.26
N ALA A 585 -4.11 -3.11 -38.14
CA ALA A 585 -4.06 -2.67 -39.53
C ALA A 585 -4.11 -1.13 -39.70
N GLN A 586 -4.79 -0.42 -38.80
CA GLN A 586 -5.02 1.02 -38.94
C GLN A 586 -4.16 1.90 -38.02
N SER A 587 -3.41 1.31 -37.09
CA SER A 587 -2.61 2.09 -36.12
C SER A 587 -1.10 1.83 -36.19
N PHE A 588 -0.66 0.91 -37.05
CA PHE A 588 0.77 0.68 -37.25
C PHE A 588 1.41 1.86 -37.98
N SER A 589 2.50 2.38 -37.43
CA SER A 589 3.42 3.33 -38.05
C SER A 589 4.51 2.54 -38.80
N THR A 590 5.75 3.04 -38.84
CA THR A 590 6.88 2.32 -39.45
C THR A 590 7.49 1.25 -38.55
N ASP A 591 7.49 1.48 -37.23
CA ASP A 591 8.26 0.71 -36.24
C ASP A 591 7.56 0.60 -34.87
N HIS A 592 6.35 1.14 -34.75
CA HIS A 592 5.52 1.12 -33.53
C HIS A 592 4.05 1.37 -33.87
N TYR A 593 3.17 1.22 -32.89
CA TYR A 593 1.76 1.58 -32.98
C TYR A 593 1.51 2.98 -32.40
N LEU A 594 0.79 3.80 -33.19
CA LEU A 594 0.52 5.20 -32.89
C LEU A 594 -0.17 5.41 -31.53
N ARG A 595 -0.10 6.63 -30.99
CA ARG A 595 -0.90 7.00 -29.80
C ARG A 595 -2.40 6.99 -30.12
N GLU A 596 -2.78 7.69 -31.18
CA GLU A 596 -4.12 7.70 -31.76
C GLU A 596 -4.10 7.24 -33.22
N LYS A 597 -5.18 6.57 -33.66
CA LYS A 597 -5.35 6.29 -35.10
C LYS A 597 -5.37 7.59 -35.89
N GLY A 598 -4.54 7.66 -36.94
CA GLY A 598 -4.48 8.81 -37.85
C GLY A 598 -3.67 9.99 -37.32
N ALA A 599 -3.02 9.85 -36.15
CA ALA A 599 -2.06 10.84 -35.67
C ALA A 599 -0.76 10.83 -36.50
N ALA A 600 0.10 11.83 -36.27
CA ALA A 600 1.41 11.90 -36.91
C ALA A 600 2.23 10.64 -36.61
N SER A 601 3.04 10.20 -37.59
CA SER A 601 3.79 8.94 -37.56
C SER A 601 4.80 8.82 -36.41
N THR A 602 5.11 9.94 -35.75
CA THR A 602 6.04 10.03 -34.61
C THR A 602 5.36 9.89 -33.24
N THR A 603 4.02 9.84 -33.19
CA THR A 603 3.26 9.77 -31.92
C THR A 603 3.20 8.36 -31.38
N TRP A 604 3.33 8.19 -30.06
CA TRP A 604 3.37 6.87 -29.43
C TRP A 604 2.84 6.92 -27.99
N SER A 605 2.49 5.75 -27.46
CA SER A 605 2.17 5.54 -26.05
C SER A 605 2.44 4.10 -25.66
N LEU A 606 2.73 3.85 -24.38
CA LEU A 606 2.94 2.50 -23.86
C LEU A 606 1.67 1.64 -24.05
N LYS A 607 1.78 0.50 -24.76
CA LYS A 607 0.68 -0.47 -24.97
C LYS A 607 0.59 -1.47 -23.83
N TYR A 608 0.74 -0.98 -22.60
CA TYR A 608 0.85 -1.82 -21.40
C TYR A 608 -0.37 -2.72 -21.15
N ASN A 609 -1.55 -2.35 -21.67
CA ASN A 609 -2.76 -3.16 -21.54
C ASN A 609 -2.66 -4.52 -22.25
N LEU A 610 -1.76 -4.68 -23.23
CA LEU A 610 -1.52 -5.96 -23.91
C LEU A 610 -1.05 -7.05 -22.93
N LEU A 611 -0.54 -6.68 -21.74
CA LEU A 611 -0.26 -7.64 -20.65
C LEU A 611 -1.44 -8.58 -20.43
N PHE A 612 -2.66 -8.05 -20.40
CA PHE A 612 -3.84 -8.85 -20.05
C PHE A 612 -4.33 -9.76 -21.17
N ASP A 613 -3.93 -9.52 -22.43
CA ASP A 613 -4.12 -10.51 -23.50
C ASP A 613 -3.36 -11.80 -23.18
N ARG A 614 -2.11 -11.67 -22.71
CA ARG A 614 -1.26 -12.80 -22.29
C ARG A 614 -1.72 -13.42 -20.97
N VAL A 615 -2.04 -12.61 -19.96
CA VAL A 615 -2.52 -13.11 -18.66
C VAL A 615 -3.78 -13.96 -18.84
N LEU A 616 -4.71 -13.50 -19.69
CA LEU A 616 -5.96 -14.19 -19.94
C LEU A 616 -5.85 -15.30 -21.01
N LYS A 617 -4.72 -15.37 -21.73
CA LYS A 617 -4.47 -16.28 -22.85
C LYS A 617 -5.53 -16.15 -23.97
N LEU A 618 -5.91 -14.91 -24.32
CA LEU A 618 -6.93 -14.66 -25.34
C LEU A 618 -6.38 -14.81 -26.76
N GLY A 619 -5.10 -14.48 -26.98
CA GLY A 619 -4.45 -14.59 -28.28
C GLY A 619 -4.96 -13.59 -29.31
N LEU A 620 -5.45 -12.42 -28.89
CA LEU A 620 -5.95 -11.38 -29.79
C LEU A 620 -4.79 -10.65 -30.48
N PHE A 621 -3.64 -10.57 -29.83
CA PHE A 621 -2.46 -9.86 -30.32
C PHE A 621 -1.26 -10.80 -30.34
N ALA A 622 -0.66 -10.99 -31.52
CA ALA A 622 0.52 -11.83 -31.66
C ALA A 622 1.72 -11.28 -30.86
N ASP A 623 2.61 -12.15 -30.38
CA ASP A 623 3.80 -11.76 -29.62
C ASP A 623 4.73 -10.78 -30.37
N ALA A 624 4.67 -10.77 -31.70
CA ALA A 624 5.37 -9.81 -32.54
C ALA A 624 4.95 -8.36 -32.25
N VAL A 625 3.67 -8.10 -31.95
CA VAL A 625 3.15 -6.76 -31.62
C VAL A 625 3.87 -6.20 -30.39
N MET A 626 4.00 -7.03 -29.35
CA MET A 626 4.72 -6.66 -28.13
C MET A 626 6.21 -6.47 -28.39
N THR A 627 6.80 -7.32 -29.23
CA THR A 627 8.22 -7.24 -29.57
C THR A 627 8.53 -5.93 -30.29
N THR A 628 7.67 -5.53 -31.23
CA THR A 628 7.73 -4.22 -31.91
C THR A 628 7.71 -3.09 -30.89
N GLU A 629 6.71 -3.04 -30.02
CA GLU A 629 6.57 -1.99 -29.01
C GLU A 629 7.77 -1.94 -28.05
N GLN A 630 8.22 -3.08 -27.53
CA GLN A 630 9.35 -3.15 -26.61
C GLN A 630 10.67 -2.70 -27.26
N THR A 631 10.86 -3.02 -28.54
CA THR A 631 12.02 -2.55 -29.32
C THR A 631 11.97 -1.04 -29.45
N PHE A 632 10.80 -0.47 -29.73
CA PHE A 632 10.60 0.97 -29.83
C PHE A 632 10.81 1.71 -28.49
N TYR A 633 10.40 1.12 -27.36
CA TYR A 633 10.57 1.74 -26.03
C TYR A 633 12.01 1.77 -25.54
N THR A 634 12.81 0.77 -25.88
CA THR A 634 14.19 0.61 -25.41
C THR A 634 15.04 1.89 -25.55
N PRO A 635 15.07 2.58 -26.72
CA PRO A 635 15.80 3.85 -26.87
C PRO A 635 15.12 5.07 -26.24
N LYS A 636 13.88 4.97 -25.73
CA LYS A 636 13.14 6.08 -25.07
C LYS A 636 13.37 6.15 -23.57
N MET A 637 14.11 5.18 -23.03
CA MET A 637 14.31 5.04 -21.60
C MET A 637 15.24 6.14 -21.07
N GLY A 638 14.73 6.96 -20.15
CA GLY A 638 15.50 8.00 -19.47
C GLY A 638 16.25 7.48 -18.25
N ALA A 639 16.67 8.40 -17.38
CA ALA A 639 17.45 8.07 -16.18
C ALA A 639 16.68 7.12 -15.25
N TYR A 640 15.40 7.41 -15.03
CA TYR A 640 14.56 6.75 -14.03
C TYR A 640 13.46 5.86 -14.60
N GLY A 641 13.47 5.56 -15.90
CA GLY A 641 12.49 4.66 -16.51
C GLY A 641 12.02 5.13 -17.88
N LEU A 642 10.78 4.82 -18.22
CA LEU A 642 10.12 5.14 -19.49
C LEU A 642 9.08 6.24 -19.30
N PRO A 643 9.01 7.23 -20.22
CA PRO A 643 7.85 8.08 -20.35
C PRO A 643 6.60 7.29 -20.78
N VAL A 644 5.42 7.76 -20.42
CA VAL A 644 4.15 7.08 -20.73
C VAL A 644 3.76 7.23 -22.20
N ASP A 645 3.97 8.41 -22.77
CA ASP A 645 3.63 8.70 -24.16
C ASP A 645 4.44 9.87 -24.74
N SER A 646 4.17 10.18 -26.02
CA SER A 646 4.81 11.29 -26.72
C SER A 646 4.34 12.68 -26.28
N THR A 647 3.18 12.83 -25.62
CA THR A 647 2.65 14.15 -25.21
C THR A 647 3.21 14.57 -23.85
N THR A 648 3.55 13.60 -23.01
CA THR A 648 4.18 13.76 -21.70
C THR A 648 5.53 13.06 -21.67
N SER A 649 6.36 13.36 -22.68
CA SER A 649 7.67 12.72 -22.92
C SER A 649 8.69 12.81 -21.77
N ALA A 650 8.37 13.52 -20.69
CA ALA A 650 9.16 13.63 -19.49
C ALA A 650 8.60 12.83 -18.29
N ASN A 651 7.37 12.33 -18.34
CA ASN A 651 6.69 11.78 -17.16
C ASN A 651 6.49 10.27 -17.25
N GLY A 652 6.80 9.60 -16.14
CA GLY A 652 6.73 8.15 -15.98
C GLY A 652 5.67 7.77 -14.97
N ARG A 653 5.19 6.53 -15.10
CA ARG A 653 4.23 5.92 -14.18
C ARG A 653 4.71 4.54 -13.76
N VAL A 654 4.76 4.28 -12.45
CA VAL A 654 5.39 3.06 -11.89
C VAL A 654 4.58 1.81 -12.22
N GLY A 655 3.25 1.85 -12.08
CA GLY A 655 2.36 0.72 -12.37
C GLY A 655 2.39 0.29 -13.84
N GLU A 656 2.27 1.26 -14.73
CA GLU A 656 2.28 1.12 -16.19
C GLU A 656 3.63 0.54 -16.66
N GLN A 657 4.75 1.04 -16.11
CA GLN A 657 6.07 0.49 -16.38
C GLN A 657 6.25 -0.93 -15.84
N GLY A 658 5.62 -1.28 -14.71
CA GLY A 658 5.56 -2.66 -14.22
C GLY A 658 4.90 -3.60 -15.23
N PHE A 659 3.82 -3.16 -15.88
CA PHE A 659 3.12 -3.92 -16.92
C PHE A 659 3.97 -4.04 -18.19
N VAL A 660 4.62 -2.97 -18.62
CA VAL A 660 5.55 -3.00 -19.76
C VAL A 660 6.72 -3.93 -19.47
N ALA A 661 7.36 -3.82 -18.31
CA ALA A 661 8.46 -4.72 -17.92
C ALA A 661 8.01 -6.18 -17.95
N ALA A 662 6.79 -6.46 -17.48
CA ALA A 662 6.24 -7.81 -17.45
C ALA A 662 6.17 -8.48 -18.83
N THR A 663 5.97 -7.74 -19.91
CA THR A 663 5.82 -8.33 -21.26
C THR A 663 7.12 -8.39 -22.05
N GLY A 664 8.20 -7.83 -21.52
CA GLY A 664 9.51 -7.74 -22.19
C GLY A 664 10.39 -8.98 -22.04
N THR A 665 11.53 -8.95 -22.72
CA THR A 665 12.63 -9.89 -22.50
C THR A 665 13.20 -9.74 -21.08
N THR A 666 13.96 -10.73 -20.60
CA THR A 666 14.62 -10.63 -19.28
C THR A 666 15.51 -9.40 -19.18
N ALA A 667 16.23 -9.02 -20.25
CA ALA A 667 17.08 -7.84 -20.26
C ALA A 667 16.27 -6.53 -20.14
N GLN A 668 15.17 -6.41 -20.89
CA GLN A 668 14.29 -5.24 -20.82
C GLN A 668 13.59 -5.14 -19.47
N PHE A 669 13.11 -6.27 -18.94
CA PHE A 669 12.54 -6.37 -17.59
C PHE A 669 13.52 -5.84 -16.55
N THR A 670 14.74 -6.41 -16.51
CA THR A 670 15.78 -5.99 -15.55
C THR A 670 16.12 -4.51 -15.73
N SER A 671 16.27 -4.04 -16.96
CA SER A 671 16.62 -2.64 -17.22
C SER A 671 15.55 -1.64 -16.74
N ILE A 672 14.26 -1.96 -16.87
CA ILE A 672 13.18 -1.10 -16.34
C ILE A 672 13.22 -1.12 -14.82
N PHE A 673 13.34 -2.30 -14.20
CA PHE A 673 13.37 -2.41 -12.74
C PHE A 673 14.60 -1.78 -12.09
N ASP A 674 15.77 -1.86 -12.73
CA ASP A 674 16.98 -1.19 -12.23
C ASP A 674 16.81 0.34 -12.24
N LYS A 675 16.08 0.90 -13.21
CA LYS A 675 15.79 2.34 -13.28
C LYS A 675 14.71 2.78 -12.30
N LEU A 676 13.67 1.98 -12.12
CA LEU A 676 12.68 2.21 -11.06
C LEU A 676 13.32 2.08 -9.66
N PHE A 677 14.29 1.17 -9.51
CA PHE A 677 15.05 1.03 -8.27
C PHE A 677 15.91 2.26 -8.06
N LEU A 678 16.60 2.75 -9.10
CA LEU A 678 17.34 4.00 -9.04
C LEU A 678 16.43 5.16 -8.63
N TYR A 679 15.23 5.27 -9.19
CA TYR A 679 14.23 6.28 -8.82
C TYR A 679 13.91 6.21 -7.32
N ALA A 680 13.51 5.04 -6.83
CA ALA A 680 13.19 4.86 -5.42
C ALA A 680 14.40 5.14 -4.50
N ASN A 681 15.61 4.80 -4.96
CA ASN A 681 16.83 4.91 -4.17
C ASN A 681 17.39 6.35 -4.09
N THR A 682 17.29 7.12 -5.17
CA THR A 682 17.98 8.42 -5.29
C THR A 682 17.06 9.62 -5.40
N THR A 683 15.74 9.44 -5.47
CA THR A 683 14.81 10.58 -5.51
C THR A 683 15.01 11.52 -4.32
N ALA A 684 14.94 12.82 -4.62
CA ALA A 684 14.89 13.88 -3.60
C ALA A 684 13.50 13.98 -2.95
N SER A 685 12.46 13.42 -3.55
CA SER A 685 11.11 13.39 -3.01
C SER A 685 11.02 12.40 -1.84
N ARG A 686 10.93 12.92 -0.62
CA ARG A 686 10.88 12.14 0.62
C ARG A 686 9.46 11.80 1.04
N LEU A 687 8.80 11.00 0.21
CA LEU A 687 7.42 10.56 0.36
C LEU A 687 7.34 9.05 0.09
N PRO A 688 6.26 8.36 0.52
CA PRO A 688 6.02 6.98 0.08
C PRO A 688 6.08 6.91 -1.45
N LEU A 689 6.58 5.79 -2.01
CA LEU A 689 6.94 5.70 -3.42
C LEU A 689 5.79 6.19 -4.30
N GLY A 690 6.04 7.31 -4.99
CA GLY A 690 5.07 7.94 -5.84
C GLY A 690 5.00 7.29 -7.21
N ASP A 691 3.79 7.04 -7.69
CA ASP A 691 3.57 6.41 -8.98
C ASP A 691 3.81 7.37 -10.16
N TYR A 692 3.37 8.64 -10.07
CA TYR A 692 3.56 9.62 -11.14
C TYR A 692 4.78 10.51 -10.87
N TYR A 693 5.76 10.51 -11.76
CA TYR A 693 7.04 11.18 -11.54
C TYR A 693 7.68 11.66 -12.84
N VAL A 694 8.69 12.53 -12.74
CA VAL A 694 9.50 12.99 -13.88
C VAL A 694 10.66 12.02 -14.12
N VAL A 695 10.71 11.40 -15.30
CA VAL A 695 11.70 10.38 -15.69
C VAL A 695 13.14 10.90 -15.72
N GLY A 696 13.33 12.19 -15.99
CA GLY A 696 14.66 12.80 -16.05
C GLY A 696 15.26 13.10 -14.67
N SER A 697 14.45 13.59 -13.73
CA SER A 697 14.92 14.08 -12.42
C SER A 697 14.56 13.16 -11.25
N GLY A 698 13.60 12.26 -11.43
CA GLY A 698 13.06 11.43 -10.36
C GLY A 698 12.20 12.22 -9.38
N ALA A 699 11.80 13.45 -9.72
CA ALA A 699 10.89 14.23 -8.89
C ALA A 699 9.48 13.63 -8.94
N ASN A 700 8.87 13.38 -7.78
CA ASN A 700 7.48 12.98 -7.71
C ASN A 700 6.57 14.13 -8.21
N VAL A 701 5.55 13.76 -8.98
CA VAL A 701 4.51 14.67 -9.46
C VAL A 701 3.23 14.45 -8.65
N ASP A 702 2.76 13.20 -8.53
CA ASP A 702 1.52 12.85 -7.81
C ASP A 702 1.48 11.33 -7.45
N PHE A 703 0.35 10.86 -6.93
CA PHE A 703 0.02 9.47 -6.61
C PHE A 703 1.01 8.79 -5.66
N ARG A 704 1.18 9.39 -4.47
CA ARG A 704 2.00 8.84 -3.38
C ARG A 704 1.22 7.87 -2.51
N ALA A 705 1.90 6.92 -1.88
CA ALA A 705 1.34 5.98 -0.90
C ALA A 705 0.18 5.07 -1.38
N GLY A 706 -0.30 5.24 -2.61
CA GLY A 706 -1.43 4.51 -3.16
C GLY A 706 -1.07 3.16 -3.78
N ALA A 707 -2.10 2.40 -4.15
CA ALA A 707 -2.00 1.03 -4.64
C ALA A 707 -1.56 0.86 -6.11
N PHE A 708 -1.39 1.94 -6.89
CA PHE A 708 -0.97 1.88 -8.30
C PHE A 708 0.36 1.11 -8.48
N VAL A 709 1.27 1.24 -7.53
CA VAL A 709 2.56 0.52 -7.51
C VAL A 709 2.41 -1.01 -7.39
N GLY A 710 1.20 -1.52 -7.12
CA GLY A 710 0.87 -2.94 -7.21
C GLY A 710 1.10 -3.52 -8.62
N GLY A 711 1.20 -2.67 -9.64
CA GLY A 711 1.51 -3.11 -11.01
C GLY A 711 2.91 -3.70 -11.18
N LEU A 712 3.84 -3.45 -10.24
CA LEU A 712 5.17 -4.07 -10.24
C LEU A 712 5.14 -5.60 -10.09
N TYR A 713 4.03 -6.16 -9.60
CA TYR A 713 3.83 -7.61 -9.47
C TYR A 713 3.40 -8.30 -10.79
N ALA A 714 3.16 -7.54 -11.85
CA ALA A 714 2.61 -8.02 -13.12
C ALA A 714 3.36 -9.21 -13.75
N ARG A 715 4.69 -9.26 -13.64
CA ARG A 715 5.50 -10.33 -14.25
C ARG A 715 5.13 -11.71 -13.71
N GLU A 716 4.81 -11.80 -12.42
CA GLU A 716 4.46 -13.05 -11.76
C GLU A 716 3.10 -13.60 -12.21
N LEU A 717 2.26 -12.78 -12.84
CA LEU A 717 1.00 -13.26 -13.42
C LEU A 717 1.21 -14.11 -14.68
N LEU A 718 2.35 -13.96 -15.37
CA LEU A 718 2.62 -14.68 -16.62
C LEU A 718 3.15 -16.10 -16.38
N GLU A 719 3.48 -16.45 -15.14
CA GLU A 719 3.83 -17.83 -14.79
C GLU A 719 2.58 -18.72 -14.70
N ASP A 720 2.76 -20.00 -15.00
CA ASP A 720 1.66 -20.95 -15.00
C ASP A 720 1.06 -21.08 -13.58
N VAL A 721 -0.27 -20.97 -13.50
CA VAL A 721 -1.09 -20.78 -12.28
C VAL A 721 -0.79 -21.80 -11.17
N ARG A 722 -0.23 -22.97 -11.51
CA ARG A 722 0.10 -24.07 -10.59
C ARG A 722 1.36 -23.83 -9.75
N ALA A 723 2.29 -22.99 -10.19
CA ALA A 723 3.52 -22.69 -9.44
C ALA A 723 3.24 -21.78 -8.22
N VAL A 724 2.31 -20.83 -8.36
CA VAL A 724 1.91 -19.88 -7.31
C VAL A 724 1.02 -20.54 -6.24
N ALA A 725 0.22 -21.55 -6.63
CA ALA A 725 -0.58 -22.36 -5.70
C ALA A 725 0.28 -23.07 -4.61
N SER A 726 1.55 -23.36 -4.91
CA SER A 726 2.47 -23.95 -3.93
C SER A 726 2.90 -22.96 -2.84
N THR A 727 3.05 -21.68 -3.15
CA THR A 727 3.32 -20.62 -2.16
C THR A 727 2.11 -20.29 -1.31
N SER A 728 0.88 -20.36 -1.86
CA SER A 728 -0.36 -20.28 -1.06
C SER A 728 -0.62 -21.53 -0.21
N SER A 729 -0.13 -22.71 -0.61
CA SER A 729 -0.23 -23.94 0.21
C SER A 729 0.70 -23.96 1.43
N ILE A 730 1.87 -23.30 1.36
CA ILE A 730 2.74 -23.04 2.53
C ILE A 730 2.05 -22.05 3.47
N SER A 731 1.39 -21.05 2.89
CA SER A 731 0.55 -20.04 3.56
C SER A 731 -0.63 -20.67 4.34
N ALA A 732 -1.38 -21.60 3.74
CA ALA A 732 -2.48 -22.29 4.43
C ALA A 732 -2.02 -23.09 5.66
N ARG A 733 -0.81 -23.69 5.63
CA ARG A 733 -0.24 -24.39 6.80
C ARG A 733 0.18 -23.44 7.92
N ALA A 734 0.81 -22.31 7.59
CA ALA A 734 1.18 -21.29 8.59
C ALA A 734 -0.05 -20.59 9.18
N ALA A 735 -1.03 -20.21 8.35
CA ALA A 735 -2.30 -19.63 8.79
C ALA A 735 -3.10 -20.62 9.66
N SER A 736 -3.14 -21.91 9.33
CA SER A 736 -3.82 -22.91 10.17
C SER A 736 -3.25 -23.01 11.59
N THR A 737 -1.93 -22.84 11.76
CA THR A 737 -1.29 -22.83 13.09
C THR A 737 -1.60 -21.56 13.88
N VAL A 738 -1.74 -20.42 13.18
CA VAL A 738 -2.12 -19.14 13.77
C VAL A 738 -3.61 -19.16 14.16
N SER A 739 -4.53 -19.49 13.24
CA SER A 739 -5.96 -19.57 13.53
C SER A 739 -6.30 -20.57 14.64
N ALA A 740 -5.57 -21.70 14.75
CA ALA A 740 -5.72 -22.64 15.85
C ALA A 740 -5.30 -22.04 17.21
N ALA A 741 -4.24 -21.22 17.23
CA ALA A 741 -3.84 -20.47 18.43
C ALA A 741 -4.87 -19.39 18.78
N THR A 742 -5.44 -18.70 17.79
CA THR A 742 -6.50 -17.70 17.97
C THR A 742 -7.77 -18.32 18.55
N ALA A 743 -8.21 -19.48 18.04
CA ALA A 743 -9.37 -20.22 18.54
C ALA A 743 -9.15 -20.73 19.97
N SER A 744 -7.96 -21.25 20.28
CA SER A 744 -7.60 -21.70 21.63
C SER A 744 -7.59 -20.55 22.63
N SER A 745 -7.06 -19.38 22.24
CA SER A 745 -7.02 -18.16 23.06
C SER A 745 -8.42 -17.60 23.31
N ALA A 746 -9.30 -17.61 22.29
CA ALA A 746 -10.69 -17.17 22.40
C ALA A 746 -11.48 -18.05 23.38
N SER A 747 -11.22 -19.37 23.39
CA SER A 747 -11.83 -20.28 24.37
C SER A 747 -11.38 -19.99 25.81
N LEU A 748 -10.09 -19.75 26.04
CA LEU A 748 -9.55 -19.38 27.35
C LEU A 748 -10.07 -18.03 27.84
N ALA A 749 -10.17 -17.04 26.95
CA ALA A 749 -10.70 -15.72 27.28
C ALA A 749 -12.18 -15.79 27.69
N SER A 750 -12.98 -16.63 27.02
CA SER A 750 -14.39 -16.83 27.37
C SER A 750 -14.59 -17.56 28.71
N PHE A 751 -13.65 -18.40 29.15
CA PHE A 751 -13.65 -18.96 30.51
C PHE A 751 -13.33 -17.92 31.59
N SER A 752 -12.47 -16.93 31.31
CA SER A 752 -12.19 -15.83 32.25
C SER A 752 -13.30 -14.78 32.33
N SER A 753 -14.01 -14.52 31.24
CA SER A 753 -15.10 -13.53 31.18
C SER A 753 -16.38 -13.97 31.93
N ALA A 754 -16.53 -15.27 32.22
CA ALA A 754 -17.71 -15.81 32.91
C ALA A 754 -17.73 -15.55 34.43
N SER A 755 -16.75 -14.83 34.98
CA SER A 755 -16.59 -14.66 36.44
C SER A 755 -16.80 -13.23 36.99
N ILE A 756 -17.28 -12.27 36.18
CA ILE A 756 -17.51 -10.87 36.65
C ILE A 756 -18.88 -10.33 36.22
N ALA A 757 -19.95 -11.11 36.39
CA ALA A 757 -21.31 -10.59 36.30
C ALA A 757 -22.27 -11.34 37.23
N SER A 758 -22.29 -10.98 38.51
CA SER A 758 -23.35 -11.40 39.44
C SER A 758 -23.54 -10.47 40.63
N ALA A 759 -24.35 -9.43 40.44
CA ALA A 759 -25.28 -8.82 41.41
C ALA A 759 -26.20 -7.92 40.55
N SER A 760 -27.53 -8.01 40.51
CA SER A 760 -28.50 -8.46 41.50
C SER A 760 -29.90 -8.65 40.87
N SER A 761 -30.69 -9.53 41.49
CA SER A 761 -32.18 -9.58 41.58
C SER A 761 -33.05 -9.84 40.34
N ALA A 762 -33.38 -11.14 40.17
CA ALA A 762 -34.72 -11.76 40.16
C ALA A 762 -35.96 -11.00 39.64
N SER A 763 -36.72 -11.65 38.74
CA SER A 763 -38.06 -12.18 39.08
C SER A 763 -38.60 -13.16 38.03
N LEU A 764 -39.40 -14.11 38.53
CA LEU A 764 -39.95 -15.30 37.89
C LEU A 764 -41.11 -15.00 36.93
N GLY A 765 -41.27 -15.88 35.92
CA GLY A 765 -42.46 -15.93 35.07
C GLY A 765 -42.48 -17.19 34.20
N SER A 766 -43.01 -18.25 34.78
CA SER A 766 -43.26 -19.61 34.26
C SER A 766 -43.98 -19.70 32.91
N ALA A 767 -43.57 -20.66 32.05
CA ALA A 767 -44.45 -21.66 31.44
C ALA A 767 -43.67 -22.78 30.71
N SER A 768 -43.78 -23.98 31.28
CA SER A 768 -43.66 -25.35 30.76
C SER A 768 -44.47 -25.56 29.45
N SER A 769 -44.29 -26.52 28.54
CA SER A 769 -43.81 -27.93 28.48
C SER A 769 -43.63 -28.24 26.97
N ALA A 770 -42.76 -29.12 26.47
CA ALA A 770 -42.76 -30.58 26.59
C ALA A 770 -41.43 -31.12 25.95
N SER A 771 -40.54 -31.72 26.73
CA SER A 771 -40.26 -33.17 26.86
C SER A 771 -39.92 -33.89 25.54
N ILE A 772 -38.65 -34.15 25.21
CA ILE A 772 -37.67 -35.13 25.79
C ILE A 772 -37.88 -36.56 25.29
N ALA A 773 -36.85 -37.07 24.60
CA ALA A 773 -36.07 -38.28 24.94
C ALA A 773 -34.93 -38.39 23.90
N SER A 774 -33.66 -38.62 24.20
CA SER A 774 -32.88 -38.96 25.40
C SER A 774 -31.39 -38.79 25.00
N ALA A 775 -30.58 -37.96 25.67
CA ALA A 775 -29.62 -38.33 26.74
C ALA A 775 -28.79 -39.60 26.43
N SER A 776 -27.48 -39.69 26.62
CA SER A 776 -26.37 -38.83 27.07
C SER A 776 -25.11 -39.70 26.87
N SER A 777 -23.91 -39.19 26.61
CA SER A 777 -22.98 -38.69 27.63
C SER A 777 -21.60 -38.51 27.00
N GLU A 778 -20.81 -37.64 27.62
CA GLU A 778 -19.61 -36.98 27.13
C GLU A 778 -18.31 -37.81 27.24
N SER A 779 -17.31 -37.29 26.52
CA SER A 779 -15.89 -37.21 26.90
C SER A 779 -15.02 -38.48 26.87
N ALA A 780 -14.16 -38.57 25.85
CA ALA A 780 -12.77 -39.00 26.05
C ALA A 780 -11.84 -38.35 25.01
N SER A 781 -10.81 -37.72 25.55
CA SER A 781 -9.71 -37.01 24.93
C SER A 781 -8.74 -37.93 24.19
N ILE A 782 -8.01 -37.35 23.23
CA ILE A 782 -6.66 -37.74 22.78
C ILE A 782 -6.55 -39.05 22.01
N ALA A 783 -6.41 -38.96 20.68
CA ALA A 783 -5.29 -39.54 19.90
C ALA A 783 -5.66 -39.65 18.42
N THR A 784 -5.27 -38.67 17.59
CA THR A 784 -5.00 -38.91 16.16
C THR A 784 -4.14 -37.80 15.58
N LEU A 785 -2.83 -37.90 15.83
CA LEU A 785 -1.79 -37.26 15.04
C LEU A 785 -0.59 -38.20 15.05
N ALA A 786 -0.68 -39.27 14.27
CA ALA A 786 0.41 -40.22 14.05
C ALA A 786 0.37 -40.73 12.61
N TRP A 787 0.55 -39.83 11.65
CA TRP A 787 1.02 -40.19 10.31
C TRP A 787 2.06 -39.17 9.89
N LEU A 788 3.34 -39.52 10.08
CA LEU A 788 4.51 -39.11 9.30
C LEU A 788 5.78 -39.57 10.04
N THR A 789 6.10 -40.86 9.95
CA THR A 789 7.47 -41.40 10.04
C THR A 789 7.49 -42.79 9.40
N SER A 790 7.42 -42.83 8.07
CA SER A 790 7.64 -44.05 7.28
C SER A 790 8.70 -43.80 6.21
N ALA A 791 9.94 -43.63 6.66
CA ALA A 791 11.14 -43.77 5.83
C ALA A 791 12.34 -44.19 6.70
N ALA A 792 12.12 -45.09 7.66
CA ALA A 792 13.18 -45.74 8.43
C ALA A 792 12.68 -47.02 9.11
N SER A 793 11.92 -47.86 8.40
CA SER A 793 11.52 -49.18 8.90
C SER A 793 11.24 -50.12 7.72
N ALA A 794 12.27 -50.32 6.89
CA ALA A 794 12.31 -51.39 5.90
C ALA A 794 13.68 -52.07 5.98
N ALA A 795 14.00 -52.59 7.17
CA ALA A 795 15.11 -53.51 7.41
C ALA A 795 14.96 -54.13 8.82
N SER A 796 13.94 -54.96 9.00
CA SER A 796 13.97 -56.10 9.95
C SER A 796 12.59 -56.76 9.99
N ALA A 797 12.35 -57.65 9.03
CA ALA A 797 11.44 -58.76 9.27
C ALA A 797 12.18 -60.04 8.86
N ASN A 798 12.11 -61.03 9.74
CA ASN A 798 12.65 -62.39 9.66
C ASN A 798 14.13 -62.59 10.03
N ALA A 799 14.34 -63.03 11.27
CA ALA A 799 15.08 -64.26 11.53
C ALA A 799 14.77 -64.74 12.96
N ALA A 800 13.88 -65.74 13.06
CA ALA A 800 13.89 -66.64 14.19
C ALA A 800 14.86 -67.80 13.85
N GLY A 801 15.80 -68.09 14.75
CA GLY A 801 16.49 -69.37 14.84
C GLY A 801 17.93 -69.42 14.32
N GLY A 802 18.86 -69.77 15.22
CA GLY A 802 19.99 -70.66 14.92
C GLY A 802 21.35 -70.01 14.62
N ASP A 803 22.31 -70.34 15.49
CA ASP A 803 23.78 -70.23 15.51
C ASP A 803 24.62 -69.90 14.25
N ASP A 804 25.81 -69.37 14.58
CA ASP A 804 27.09 -69.32 13.86
C ASP A 804 27.41 -68.16 12.87
N GLY A 805 28.15 -67.18 13.40
CA GLY A 805 29.39 -66.62 12.83
C GLY A 805 29.41 -66.04 11.41
N ASN A 806 29.12 -64.73 11.25
CA ASN A 806 29.88 -63.86 10.33
C ASN A 806 29.60 -62.35 10.53
N ALA A 807 30.57 -61.60 11.08
CA ALA A 807 30.46 -60.15 11.34
C ALA A 807 30.72 -59.25 10.12
N ALA A 808 30.62 -59.77 8.89
CA ALA A 808 30.91 -59.03 7.67
C ALA A 808 29.85 -57.96 7.27
N PRO A 809 28.53 -58.17 7.45
CA PRO A 809 27.52 -57.21 6.94
C PRO A 809 27.49 -55.87 7.70
N ALA A 810 27.79 -55.88 9.00
CA ALA A 810 27.78 -54.67 9.83
C ALA A 810 28.96 -53.73 9.54
N ILE A 811 30.12 -54.29 9.19
CA ILE A 811 31.33 -53.52 8.84
C ILE A 811 31.14 -52.84 7.48
N ILE A 812 30.54 -53.54 6.51
CA ILE A 812 30.27 -52.98 5.17
C ILE A 812 29.28 -51.80 5.26
N GLY A 813 28.22 -51.92 6.08
CA GLY A 813 27.27 -50.84 6.30
C GLY A 813 27.88 -49.59 6.92
N ALA A 814 28.78 -49.75 7.90
CA ALA A 814 29.49 -48.63 8.52
C ALA A 814 30.46 -47.94 7.56
N VAL A 815 31.16 -48.70 6.72
CA VAL A 815 32.09 -48.17 5.71
C VAL A 815 31.34 -47.40 4.61
N VAL A 816 30.20 -47.92 4.13
CA VAL A 816 29.37 -47.22 3.14
C VAL A 816 28.77 -45.93 3.73
N GLY A 817 28.32 -45.97 4.99
CA GLY A 817 27.83 -44.77 5.69
C GLY A 817 28.91 -43.69 5.85
N ALA A 818 30.13 -44.08 6.22
CA ALA A 818 31.26 -43.17 6.34
C ALA A 818 31.68 -42.57 4.98
N LEU A 819 31.66 -43.37 3.91
CA LEU A 819 31.95 -42.90 2.55
C LEU A 819 30.90 -41.91 2.05
N CYS A 820 29.60 -42.16 2.29
CA CYS A 820 28.53 -41.21 1.95
C CYS A 820 28.68 -39.88 2.71
N LEU A 821 29.05 -39.92 4.00
CA LEU A 821 29.28 -38.72 4.79
C LEU A 821 30.49 -37.91 4.28
N LEU A 822 31.58 -38.60 3.92
CA LEU A 822 32.76 -37.98 3.31
C LEU A 822 32.44 -37.36 1.95
N LEU A 823 31.58 -37.98 1.15
CA LEU A 823 31.14 -37.46 -0.14
C LEU A 823 30.30 -36.17 0.03
N ILE A 824 29.42 -36.13 1.03
CA ILE A 824 28.64 -34.92 1.36
C ILE A 824 29.58 -33.79 1.83
N ILE A 825 30.55 -34.10 2.69
CA ILE A 825 31.56 -33.12 3.14
C ILE A 825 32.38 -32.60 1.95
N LEU A 826 32.80 -33.48 1.04
CA LEU A 826 33.53 -33.12 -0.17
C LEU A 826 32.70 -32.18 -1.05
N VAL A 827 31.41 -32.46 -1.26
CA VAL A 827 30.49 -31.59 -2.03
C VAL A 827 30.36 -30.23 -1.36
N VAL A 828 30.21 -30.16 -0.04
CA VAL A 828 30.14 -28.89 0.70
C VAL A 828 31.44 -28.10 0.59
N VAL A 829 32.60 -28.77 0.66
CA VAL A 829 33.92 -28.13 0.49
C VAL A 829 34.12 -27.63 -0.94
N LEU A 830 33.68 -28.39 -1.95
CA LEU A 830 33.73 -27.98 -3.36
C LEU A 830 32.79 -26.80 -3.64
N LEU A 831 31.59 -26.79 -3.07
CA LEU A 831 30.66 -25.65 -3.15
C LEU A 831 31.21 -24.41 -2.45
N ARG A 832 31.87 -24.58 -1.28
CA ARG A 832 32.58 -23.48 -0.59
C ARG A 832 33.76 -22.95 -1.39
N ARG A 833 34.57 -23.83 -2.00
CA ARG A 833 35.69 -23.42 -2.87
C ARG A 833 35.21 -22.73 -4.15
N ARG A 834 34.10 -23.18 -4.74
CA ARG A 834 33.48 -22.53 -5.91
C ARG A 834 32.94 -21.15 -5.55
N ARG A 835 32.33 -20.98 -4.38
CA ARG A 835 31.91 -19.66 -3.86
C ARG A 835 33.11 -18.76 -3.57
N ALA A 836 34.16 -19.26 -2.92
CA ALA A 836 35.36 -18.48 -2.65
C ALA A 836 36.12 -18.03 -3.92
N ARG A 837 36.11 -18.84 -4.98
CA ARG A 837 36.62 -18.41 -6.31
C ARG A 837 35.75 -17.31 -6.92
N LYS A 838 34.42 -17.42 -6.84
CA LYS A 838 33.50 -16.39 -7.32
C LYS A 838 33.64 -15.08 -6.52
N THR A 839 33.89 -15.16 -5.21
CA THR A 839 34.19 -13.99 -4.37
C THR A 839 35.55 -13.36 -4.71
N ARG A 840 36.57 -14.16 -5.08
CA ARG A 840 37.86 -13.62 -5.54
C ARG A 840 37.79 -12.97 -6.92
N GLU A 841 36.96 -13.48 -7.83
CA GLU A 841 36.67 -12.82 -9.12
C GLU A 841 35.91 -11.49 -8.89
N ILE A 842 34.96 -11.44 -7.96
CA ILE A 842 34.23 -10.21 -7.60
C ILE A 842 35.14 -9.18 -6.91
N VAL A 843 36.13 -9.60 -6.13
CA VAL A 843 37.10 -8.69 -5.49
C VAL A 843 38.15 -8.18 -6.47
N ALA A 844 38.56 -8.99 -7.46
CA ALA A 844 39.43 -8.55 -8.55
C ALA A 844 38.72 -7.57 -9.51
N ASP A 845 37.41 -7.73 -9.70
CA ASP A 845 36.57 -6.79 -10.46
C ASP A 845 36.29 -5.49 -9.65
N ARG A 846 36.40 -5.53 -8.33
CA ARG A 846 36.25 -4.37 -7.42
C ARG A 846 37.38 -3.35 -7.58
N ASP A 847 38.60 -3.81 -7.84
CA ASP A 847 39.75 -2.90 -8.04
C ASP A 847 39.78 -2.32 -9.48
N SER A 848 39.08 -2.94 -10.43
CA SER A 848 38.94 -2.43 -11.81
C SER A 848 37.69 -1.55 -12.01
N ALA A 849 36.60 -1.80 -11.26
CA ALA A 849 35.37 -1.02 -11.32
C ALA A 849 35.44 0.31 -10.53
N CYS A 850 36.44 0.47 -9.65
CA CYS A 850 36.64 1.70 -8.89
C CYS A 850 37.28 2.84 -9.72
N GLU A 851 37.81 2.55 -10.92
CA GLU A 851 38.32 3.56 -11.87
C GLU A 851 37.35 3.93 -13.00
N LEU A 852 36.16 3.30 -13.12
CA LEU A 852 35.23 3.53 -14.24
C LEU A 852 33.93 4.27 -13.91
N TYR A 853 33.73 4.72 -12.67
CA TYR A 853 32.63 5.65 -12.33
C TYR A 853 33.12 7.10 -12.29
N GLN A 854 33.53 7.62 -13.45
CA GLN A 854 33.58 9.07 -13.63
C GLN A 854 32.16 9.60 -13.83
N ILE A 855 31.67 10.34 -12.84
CA ILE A 855 30.47 11.16 -12.90
C ILE A 855 30.59 12.07 -14.16
N PRO A 856 29.63 12.05 -15.09
CA PRO A 856 29.64 12.95 -16.24
C PRO A 856 29.75 14.40 -15.76
N THR A 857 30.62 15.20 -16.40
CA THR A 857 30.89 16.59 -16.00
C THR A 857 29.63 17.46 -15.94
N GLU A 858 28.59 17.11 -16.71
CA GLU A 858 27.27 17.76 -16.65
C GLU A 858 26.52 17.56 -15.32
N VAL A 859 26.66 16.41 -14.67
CA VAL A 859 26.06 16.14 -13.34
C VAL A 859 26.86 16.83 -12.24
N LYS A 860 28.18 16.97 -12.41
CA LYS A 860 29.04 17.73 -11.49
C LYS A 860 28.69 19.22 -11.48
N ASN A 861 28.31 19.78 -12.63
CA ASN A 861 27.91 21.19 -12.73
C ASN A 861 26.53 21.47 -12.13
N ILE A 862 25.62 20.49 -12.14
CA ILE A 862 24.30 20.57 -11.46
C ILE A 862 24.45 20.43 -9.93
N LEU A 863 25.36 19.57 -9.47
CA LEU A 863 25.65 19.40 -8.04
C LEU A 863 26.49 20.54 -7.44
N ALA A 864 27.22 21.30 -8.27
CA ALA A 864 28.03 22.43 -7.83
C ALA A 864 27.25 23.75 -7.68
N SER A 865 25.98 23.82 -8.13
CA SER A 865 25.15 25.04 -8.03
C SER A 865 24.17 25.06 -6.86
N SER A 866 24.10 24.03 -6.01
CA SER A 866 23.27 24.03 -4.81
C SER A 866 24.09 24.41 -3.56
N HIS A 867 24.35 25.71 -3.40
CA HIS A 867 24.77 26.23 -2.10
C HIS A 867 23.64 26.08 -1.09
N TYR A 868 23.82 25.17 -0.14
CA TYR A 868 23.20 25.25 1.18
C TYR A 868 23.88 26.38 1.95
N ASP A 869 23.15 27.46 2.24
CA ASP A 869 23.41 28.26 3.44
C ASP A 869 22.15 28.96 3.97
N THR A 870 21.90 28.70 5.26
CA THR A 870 21.13 29.48 6.25
C THR A 870 19.74 30.04 5.91
N LEU A 871 18.69 29.40 6.45
CA LEU A 871 17.46 30.09 6.88
C LEU A 871 17.11 29.69 8.31
N ALA A 872 17.81 30.31 9.26
CA ALA A 872 17.32 30.54 10.61
C ALA A 872 18.05 31.75 11.20
N LYS A 873 17.41 32.92 11.22
CA LYS A 873 17.45 33.86 12.35
C LYS A 873 16.43 35.00 12.18
N PRO A 874 15.76 35.42 13.27
CA PRO A 874 14.85 36.56 13.29
C PRO A 874 15.64 37.88 13.38
N ARG A 875 15.21 38.92 12.66
CA ARG A 875 15.51 40.32 12.99
C ARG A 875 14.58 40.70 14.15
N GLY A 876 14.97 41.32 15.25
CA GLY A 876 16.09 42.22 15.51
C GLY A 876 15.50 43.42 16.26
N SER A 877 15.76 43.48 17.56
CA SER A 877 15.38 44.52 18.52
C SER A 877 15.89 45.92 18.13
N ALA A 878 15.12 46.96 18.45
CA ALA A 878 15.63 48.31 18.70
C ALA A 878 14.85 48.97 19.84
N ASP A 879 15.62 49.59 20.72
CA ASP A 879 15.31 50.18 22.02
C ASP A 879 14.19 51.23 22.05
N LEU A 880 13.52 51.35 23.21
CA LEU A 880 13.25 52.63 23.86
C LEU A 880 13.10 52.42 25.39
N GLN A 881 13.87 53.21 26.15
CA GLN A 881 13.88 53.29 27.61
C GLN A 881 12.72 54.15 28.18
N SER A 882 12.43 53.89 29.45
CA SER A 882 11.91 54.81 30.50
C SER A 882 10.40 55.01 30.64
N GLY A 883 9.93 54.97 31.90
CA GLY A 883 8.69 55.64 32.33
C GLY A 883 7.83 54.85 33.32
N ASN A 884 7.76 55.33 34.56
CA ASN A 884 6.98 54.83 35.71
C ASN A 884 5.45 55.07 35.61
N THR A 885 4.75 54.62 36.68
CA THR A 885 3.43 55.02 37.26
C THR A 885 2.19 54.36 36.65
N GLU A 886 1.48 53.49 37.39
CA GLU A 886 0.50 53.72 38.48
C GLU A 886 -0.91 54.08 38.00
N ASP A 887 -1.87 53.35 38.60
CA ASP A 887 -3.30 53.64 38.79
C ASP A 887 -4.30 53.66 37.63
N GLY A 888 -5.48 53.05 37.89
CA GLY A 888 -6.71 53.40 37.20
C GLY A 888 -7.73 52.26 37.08
N GLU A 889 -8.58 52.13 38.08
CA GLU A 889 -9.79 51.29 38.11
C GLU A 889 -10.70 51.47 36.88
N ALA A 890 -11.38 50.40 36.45
CA ALA A 890 -12.55 50.48 35.58
C ALA A 890 -13.74 49.70 36.16
N LYS A 891 -14.78 50.44 36.53
CA LYS A 891 -16.13 49.97 36.86
C LYS A 891 -16.98 49.79 35.59
N LEU A 892 -17.75 48.70 35.59
CA LEU A 892 -19.11 48.46 35.04
C LEU A 892 -19.64 49.33 33.88
N ALA A 893 -20.07 48.69 32.77
CA ALA A 893 -21.48 48.33 32.49
C ALA A 893 -21.80 48.12 30.97
N THR A 894 -22.61 47.08 30.71
CA THR A 894 -23.70 46.95 29.70
C THR A 894 -23.44 46.89 28.19
N THR A 895 -23.72 45.69 27.63
CA THR A 895 -24.50 45.35 26.42
C THR A 895 -24.54 46.30 25.20
N SER A 896 -24.06 45.83 24.05
CA SER A 896 -24.84 45.68 22.80
C SER A 896 -24.07 44.91 21.72
N GLU A 897 -24.82 44.30 20.80
CA GLU A 897 -24.41 43.73 19.52
C GLU A 897 -23.50 44.69 18.70
N TYR A 898 -22.52 44.17 17.95
CA TYR A 898 -22.37 44.34 16.50
C TYR A 898 -21.07 43.71 15.92
N GLU A 899 -21.24 43.11 14.74
CA GLU A 899 -20.38 43.05 13.54
C GLU A 899 -18.89 42.65 13.59
N LEU A 900 -18.60 41.61 12.79
CA LEU A 900 -17.27 41.22 12.29
C LEU A 900 -16.95 41.98 10.99
N PRO A 901 -15.73 42.53 10.82
CA PRO A 901 -15.34 43.17 9.58
C PRO A 901 -14.87 42.16 8.52
N ALA A 902 -15.35 42.37 7.30
CA ALA A 902 -14.89 41.71 6.09
C ALA A 902 -13.43 42.07 5.78
N ARG A 903 -12.63 41.06 5.38
CA ARG A 903 -11.35 41.28 4.69
C ARG A 903 -11.46 40.76 3.26
N ALA A 904 -11.36 41.70 2.33
CA ALA A 904 -11.25 41.50 0.90
C ALA A 904 -9.85 40.97 0.52
N THR A 905 -9.81 40.08 -0.47
CA THR A 905 -8.63 39.84 -1.30
C THR A 905 -9.05 39.92 -2.76
N HIS A 906 -8.39 40.84 -3.46
CA HIS A 906 -8.59 41.24 -4.84
C HIS A 906 -8.32 40.11 -5.84
N TYR A 907 -9.23 39.94 -6.81
CA TYR A 907 -9.01 39.28 -8.09
C TYR A 907 -8.82 40.37 -9.16
N SER A 908 -7.74 40.31 -9.93
CA SER A 908 -7.63 41.01 -11.21
C SER A 908 -7.77 40.00 -12.34
N ALA A 909 -8.80 40.19 -13.16
CA ALA A 909 -8.99 39.52 -14.44
C ALA A 909 -8.72 40.53 -15.55
N ILE A 910 -8.01 40.10 -16.60
CA ILE A 910 -8.00 40.77 -17.91
C ILE A 910 -8.72 39.84 -18.87
N VAL A 911 -9.91 40.26 -19.32
CA VAL A 911 -10.63 39.71 -20.48
C VAL A 911 -11.09 40.89 -21.33
N GLY A 912 -10.77 40.86 -22.63
CA GLY A 912 -11.27 41.80 -23.63
C GLY A 912 -12.65 41.40 -24.16
N GLY A 913 -13.46 42.43 -24.45
CA GLY A 913 -14.89 42.48 -24.81
C GLY A 913 -15.45 41.44 -25.80
N SER A 914 -16.68 40.97 -25.57
CA SER A 914 -17.98 41.51 -26.06
C SER A 914 -18.43 40.78 -27.33
N SER A 915 -19.66 40.26 -27.50
CA SER A 915 -20.97 40.87 -27.23
C SER A 915 -22.10 39.84 -27.09
N SER A 916 -23.14 40.27 -26.38
CA SER A 916 -24.45 39.65 -26.07
C SER A 916 -25.34 39.26 -27.26
N THR A 917 -26.26 38.28 -27.05
CA THR A 917 -27.73 38.52 -27.02
C THR A 917 -28.55 37.29 -26.56
N SER A 918 -29.49 37.60 -25.65
CA SER A 918 -30.85 37.08 -25.40
C SER A 918 -31.13 35.65 -24.90
N GLU A 919 -31.81 35.67 -23.75
CA GLU A 919 -32.56 34.63 -23.03
C GLU A 919 -33.70 33.97 -23.84
N ALA A 920 -34.03 32.73 -23.48
CA ALA A 920 -35.42 32.28 -23.36
C ALA A 920 -35.51 31.05 -22.43
N THR A 921 -36.07 31.28 -21.25
CA THR A 921 -36.51 30.27 -20.27
C THR A 921 -37.86 29.73 -20.71
N TYR A 922 -38.09 28.41 -20.72
CA TYR A 922 -39.41 27.84 -20.38
C TYR A 922 -39.29 26.43 -19.80
N ALA A 923 -40.02 26.25 -18.70
CA ALA A 923 -40.12 25.05 -17.90
C ALA A 923 -41.05 23.99 -18.54
N SER A 924 -40.86 22.76 -18.06
CA SER A 924 -41.56 21.50 -18.34
C SER A 924 -43.10 21.57 -18.28
N PRO A 925 -43.78 20.50 -18.74
CA PRO A 925 -44.26 19.56 -17.72
C PRO A 925 -44.18 18.06 -18.05
N SER A 926 -44.18 17.36 -16.92
CA SER A 926 -44.37 15.95 -16.53
C SER A 926 -45.16 14.94 -17.39
N VAL A 927 -44.55 13.74 -17.50
CA VAL A 927 -44.94 12.38 -17.00
C VAL A 927 -46.27 11.70 -17.40
N SER A 928 -46.11 10.40 -17.69
CA SER A 928 -47.02 9.23 -17.64
C SER A 928 -47.69 8.81 -18.96
N SER A 929 -47.88 7.54 -19.33
CA SER A 929 -47.35 6.22 -18.92
C SER A 929 -48.02 5.14 -19.79
N TYR A 930 -47.36 3.97 -19.91
CA TYR A 930 -47.91 2.62 -20.23
C TYR A 930 -48.20 2.18 -21.70
N ALA A 931 -47.46 1.10 -22.07
CA ALA A 931 -47.85 -0.17 -22.71
C ALA A 931 -48.57 -0.16 -24.08
N ALA A 932 -48.43 -1.12 -24.99
CA ALA A 932 -47.55 -2.26 -25.27
C ALA A 932 -48.05 -2.86 -26.62
N LEU A 933 -47.20 -3.65 -27.28
CA LEU A 933 -47.52 -4.72 -28.25
C LEU A 933 -47.81 -4.39 -29.73
N ASN A 934 -46.89 -4.90 -30.56
CA ASN A 934 -47.05 -5.71 -31.77
C ASN A 934 -47.85 -5.17 -32.97
N HIS A 935 -47.14 -4.90 -34.08
CA HIS A 935 -47.27 -5.69 -35.32
C HIS A 935 -46.27 -5.22 -36.40
N GLU A 936 -45.38 -6.12 -36.82
CA GLU A 936 -44.93 -6.23 -38.22
C GLU A 936 -46.01 -7.00 -39.03
N PRO A 937 -46.02 -7.02 -40.39
CA PRO A 937 -44.86 -6.98 -41.31
C PRO A 937 -45.05 -6.31 -42.70
N SER A 938 -43.99 -6.44 -43.54
CA SER A 938 -43.95 -6.44 -45.03
C SER A 938 -43.87 -5.09 -45.76
N ALA A 939 -43.29 -4.92 -46.95
CA ALA A 939 -42.31 -5.60 -47.81
C ALA A 939 -42.21 -4.75 -49.12
N GLY A 940 -41.08 -4.83 -49.85
CA GLY A 940 -40.91 -4.35 -51.25
C GLY A 940 -40.35 -2.93 -51.34
N GLY A 941 -39.18 -2.68 -51.94
CA GLY A 941 -38.84 -2.85 -53.37
C GLY A 941 -38.95 -1.45 -54.03
N ASP A 942 -38.17 -0.97 -54.99
CA ASP A 942 -37.06 -1.48 -55.79
C ASP A 942 -36.47 -0.23 -56.53
N GLU A 943 -35.25 -0.36 -57.04
CA GLU A 943 -34.67 0.29 -58.23
C GLU A 943 -34.63 1.82 -58.46
N GLY A 944 -33.53 2.28 -59.10
CA GLY A 944 -33.61 3.32 -60.12
C GLY A 944 -32.45 4.33 -60.20
N ALA A 945 -31.40 3.98 -60.92
CA ALA A 945 -30.29 4.85 -61.34
C ALA A 945 -30.71 5.94 -62.34
N TYR A 946 -30.03 7.10 -62.35
CA TYR A 946 -29.79 7.93 -63.54
C TYR A 946 -28.50 8.74 -63.43
N SER A 947 -27.94 9.07 -64.60
CA SER A 947 -26.54 9.26 -64.92
C SER A 947 -26.24 10.64 -65.56
N VAL A 948 -25.00 11.12 -65.39
CA VAL A 948 -24.13 11.84 -66.38
C VAL A 948 -24.39 13.33 -66.72
N LEU A 949 -23.31 14.13 -66.58
CA LEU A 949 -22.71 15.13 -67.53
C LEU A 949 -21.69 15.99 -66.72
N GLN A 950 -20.37 15.74 -66.73
CA GLN A 950 -19.31 16.07 -67.71
C GLN A 950 -19.14 17.58 -68.04
N GLN A 951 -18.02 18.18 -67.59
CA GLN A 951 -17.20 19.10 -68.39
C GLN A 951 -15.78 19.31 -67.81
N ASP A 952 -14.80 19.17 -68.71
CA ASP A 952 -13.36 19.27 -68.55
C ASP A 952 -12.82 20.70 -68.39
N LEU A 953 -11.61 20.84 -67.83
CA LEU A 953 -10.51 21.60 -68.43
C LEU A 953 -9.16 21.33 -67.73
N THR A 954 -8.22 20.81 -68.51
CA THR A 954 -6.81 20.55 -68.23
C THR A 954 -5.94 21.66 -68.85
N ILE A 955 -4.87 22.13 -68.17
CA ILE A 955 -3.58 22.54 -68.77
C ILE A 955 -2.45 22.39 -67.70
N ALA A 956 -1.33 21.78 -68.09
CA ALA A 956 -0.01 21.76 -67.43
C ALA A 956 1.05 22.30 -68.44
N PRO A 957 2.39 22.28 -68.21
CA PRO A 957 3.26 22.61 -67.07
C PRO A 957 4.39 23.62 -67.48
N LYS A 958 5.35 23.95 -66.59
CA LYS A 958 6.72 24.38 -66.98
C LYS A 958 7.77 24.15 -65.88
N GLU A 959 8.91 23.59 -66.29
CA GLU A 959 10.12 23.29 -65.51
C GLU A 959 11.17 24.41 -65.53
N ALA A 960 12.15 24.26 -64.61
CA ALA A 960 13.62 24.44 -64.75
C ALA A 960 14.30 25.62 -64.02
N GLY A 961 15.42 25.32 -63.34
CA GLY A 961 16.51 26.29 -63.10
C GLY A 961 17.41 26.10 -61.86
N TYR A 962 18.64 25.64 -62.10
CA TYR A 962 19.78 25.41 -61.19
C TYR A 962 20.39 26.65 -60.46
N ALA A 963 21.09 26.41 -59.33
CA ALA A 963 22.52 26.72 -59.04
C ALA A 963 22.86 27.41 -57.69
N ARG A 964 23.85 26.81 -56.98
CA ARG A 964 24.77 27.33 -55.93
C ARG A 964 25.86 28.26 -56.56
N PRO A 965 26.90 28.86 -55.89
CA PRO A 965 27.50 28.58 -54.56
C PRO A 965 28.09 29.78 -53.73
N GLU A 966 28.65 29.47 -52.52
CA GLU A 966 29.85 30.06 -51.83
C GLU A 966 29.79 31.53 -51.30
N ARG A 967 30.48 32.01 -50.24
CA ARG A 967 31.58 31.56 -49.35
C ARG A 967 31.78 32.53 -48.15
N GLU A 968 32.37 31.98 -47.07
CA GLU A 968 33.44 32.53 -46.18
C GLU A 968 33.24 33.50 -44.98
N ARG A 969 33.83 33.03 -43.86
CA ARG A 969 34.60 33.67 -42.76
C ARG A 969 33.84 34.47 -41.68
N ALA A 970 33.84 34.03 -40.41
CA ALA A 970 34.91 34.10 -39.37
C ALA A 970 35.25 35.56 -39.00
N SER A 971 35.39 36.03 -37.75
CA SER A 971 35.59 35.46 -36.41
C SER A 971 35.66 36.63 -35.38
N SER A 972 35.85 36.30 -34.09
CA SER A 972 36.36 37.10 -32.94
C SER A 972 35.43 38.14 -32.29
N GLN A 973 35.04 37.99 -31.00
CA GLN A 973 35.80 38.31 -29.75
C GLN A 973 36.04 39.83 -29.60
N SER A 974 35.90 40.51 -28.45
CA SER A 974 35.75 40.17 -27.03
C SER A 974 35.40 41.46 -26.26
N SER A 975 35.02 41.30 -24.96
CA SER A 975 35.23 42.23 -23.82
C SER A 975 34.58 43.63 -23.88
N GLY A 976 33.96 44.18 -22.84
CA GLY A 976 33.90 43.85 -21.41
C GLY A 976 33.60 45.15 -20.63
N THR A 977 33.21 44.99 -19.36
CA THR A 977 33.19 46.00 -18.27
C THR A 977 32.13 47.10 -18.27
N GLY A 978 31.55 47.34 -17.09
CA GLY A 978 31.02 48.66 -16.72
C GLY A 978 29.77 48.62 -15.84
N ASP A 979 29.95 48.86 -14.55
CA ASP A 979 28.97 48.97 -13.47
C ASP A 979 27.88 50.05 -13.64
N ASN A 980 26.90 49.97 -12.72
CA ASN A 980 26.11 51.03 -12.09
C ASN A 980 24.63 51.20 -12.51
N ASP A 981 23.77 50.70 -11.62
CA ASP A 981 22.92 51.49 -10.72
C ASP A 981 21.76 52.38 -11.26
N TYR A 982 20.61 52.15 -10.63
CA TYR A 982 19.47 53.04 -10.34
C TYR A 982 18.38 53.38 -11.39
N ALA A 983 17.16 53.48 -10.80
CA ALA A 983 15.87 54.02 -11.25
C ALA A 983 14.98 53.07 -12.08
N ALA A 984 13.91 52.47 -11.55
CA ALA A 984 12.68 53.03 -10.93
C ALA A 984 11.78 53.82 -11.90
N LEU A 985 10.47 53.55 -11.77
CA LEU A 985 9.27 54.15 -12.40
C LEU A 985 8.76 53.38 -13.64
N SER A 986 7.79 52.47 -13.49
CA SER A 986 6.35 52.65 -13.21
C SER A 986 5.49 52.88 -14.46
N HIS A 987 4.40 52.12 -14.55
CA HIS A 987 3.22 52.24 -15.42
C HIS A 987 3.32 51.67 -16.86
N GLN A 988 2.98 50.40 -17.04
CA GLN A 988 1.63 49.95 -17.43
C GLN A 988 1.44 48.46 -17.20
#